data_AF-A0A4R5KQV9-F1
#
_entry.id   AF-A0A4R5KQV9-F1
#
_cell.length_a   1.000
_cell.length_b   1.000
_cell.length_c   1.000
_cell.angle_alpha   90.00
_cell.angle_beta   90.00
_cell.angle_gamma   90.00
#
_symmetry.space_group_name_H-M   'P 1'
#
loop_
_entity.id
_entity.type
_entity.pdbx_description
1 polymer ?
#
loop_
_entity_poly.entity_id
_entity_poly.type
_entity_poly.pdbx_seq_one_letter_code
_entity_poly.pdbx_strand_id
1 'polypeptide(L)'
;MNVAKGVGRFLALLLLLNQLFVVPVSAAPGDKGKELPQQEAVRLGVKSSQDLRDAKAEVTKKKAELVQAQYAVKSAEAKDAGLFAKPRNLSQDLQLRMKIPEARKQLLIAEETVRSKTISVQFEMEKLYWSAVQSMLAEAAARKQLDGAMRSLDGIRTMQKLGLADQAAREQADKAVEQAASELKKSQLAYKSVRLALGEKTGLDLEMGVTLSYEQDYANLNQAMLEKYTSRAEQTNLGLLQDREERRLADEKFNVNRKLYSAKFGDARMRVIESMYQMKDMDYDLFMASYDETLEKIREDWEGWVWLGIIPVPKSLIQGEYDGLRYFDDLRQSLPISMMDRNKAILKEKESRQNVILEIRQSYLDAKGAEEAYAQSLRARDKAVDEAAAASNKIKLGLLKQDELQKLNEVREKAEQAVTASWLGYKLALGKLNVDSGGEVERTYKKGVLPYREIDDGLAKIKPPQPEKKGPSLKWELKPSVGDLLSDFSVQADKKLGATDYALFTAEGKPIGRKKPIHKPLRHLSVMFSQPDSLNIALFKKNEIVAEGALSGYGTSGTATLDKSGGLAAMPAVKEAAAAQASSAPQNGAGGTLIIGTYRIPLEALTPELYNTAKATMTASGQGVFYKSELSGGAWISADSVLDLKALEDANGPAAAASDKIAALKLTVEINPAGTISPLLTAAQLTQEIEALTKEAERLKQAKEEAEAANKAADIARLSVEWEDAKAQLALMQALQSGDQQAALKQIALVHNPDALVRQLEAEAAAGSAGGAGGSTSGGAAGGSTSGGAAGGSTSGGAPGAAGGSASGGAPGAAGGSANGGAAGAAGGSASGGAAGGSASGSVSAAVYEQRQQELQAKLQQALAAGDAAAAAAQAGPLAEAALRLAQQQSGAADSVAALQQAKGKLQAALAEAQQREDAERVAQLQNSIAALDDTVLTVQKQELFMQLDALQLLPAQLLGDAASDGASLPEGVSGAIADKSRQLLEQLKQKELEKYTPEQQAQLAEAASEIKQAYGAAAQIIPVEQVLSPDLPIRFEAPPVLIGGNAFLPIRPVSEAFGAAVIWDEAARTVTVSHEGGTVVCTIDSPAAYADGEEVTLDALPALIAGRTYVPLRFIAETIGLQVEWNETAKTILISSH
;
A
#
# COMPACT_ATOMS: atom_id res chain seq x y z
N MET A 1 -68.64 -55.34 -3.93
CA MET A 1 -69.36 -54.04 -4.08
C MET A 1 -69.50 -53.20 -2.79
N ASN A 2 -69.21 -53.71 -1.58
CA ASN A 2 -69.35 -52.93 -0.33
C ASN A 2 -68.06 -52.29 0.24
N VAL A 3 -66.86 -52.66 -0.23
CA VAL A 3 -65.59 -52.08 0.27
C VAL A 3 -65.35 -50.66 -0.29
N ALA A 4 -65.70 -50.40 -1.55
CA ALA A 4 -65.51 -49.10 -2.20
C ALA A 4 -66.37 -47.96 -1.61
N LYS A 5 -67.43 -48.26 -0.86
CA LYS A 5 -68.30 -47.24 -0.24
C LYS A 5 -67.81 -46.77 1.15
N GLY A 6 -66.83 -47.46 1.75
CA GLY A 6 -66.25 -47.08 3.04
C GLY A 6 -65.23 -45.94 2.93
N VAL A 7 -64.29 -46.06 1.98
CA VAL A 7 -63.15 -45.13 1.83
C VAL A 7 -63.61 -43.72 1.48
N GLY A 8 -64.58 -43.57 0.56
CA GLY A 8 -65.11 -42.26 0.18
C GLY A 8 -65.85 -41.52 1.29
N ARG A 9 -66.44 -42.22 2.26
CA ARG A 9 -67.06 -41.61 3.44
C ARG A 9 -66.04 -41.19 4.50
N PHE A 10 -64.92 -41.89 4.63
CA PHE A 10 -63.86 -41.53 5.57
C PHE A 10 -63.09 -40.28 5.11
N LEU A 11 -62.83 -40.14 3.79
CA LEU A 11 -62.27 -38.91 3.23
C LEU A 11 -63.22 -37.70 3.37
N ALA A 12 -64.52 -37.90 3.13
CA ALA A 12 -65.52 -36.84 3.27
C ALA A 12 -65.68 -36.36 4.72
N LEU A 13 -65.50 -37.23 5.72
CA LEU A 13 -65.55 -36.86 7.14
C LEU A 13 -64.31 -36.07 7.58
N LEU A 14 -63.13 -36.41 7.06
CA LEU A 14 -61.89 -35.67 7.30
C LEU A 14 -61.89 -34.27 6.64
N LEU A 15 -62.53 -34.12 5.49
CA LEU A 15 -62.72 -32.81 4.82
C LEU A 15 -63.72 -31.89 5.55
N LEU A 16 -64.63 -32.44 6.35
CA LEU A 16 -65.62 -31.68 7.12
C LEU A 16 -65.08 -31.17 8.47
N LEU A 17 -64.00 -31.76 8.98
CA LEU A 17 -63.36 -31.39 10.25
C LEU A 17 -62.34 -30.24 10.14
N ASN A 18 -62.03 -29.77 8.93
CA ASN A 18 -61.08 -28.67 8.69
C ASN A 18 -61.75 -27.40 8.09
N GLN A 19 -63.07 -27.27 8.25
CA GLN A 19 -63.91 -26.19 7.67
C GLN A 19 -64.21 -25.07 8.68
N LEU A 20 -63.19 -24.63 9.42
CA LEU A 20 -63.21 -23.43 10.25
C LEU A 20 -61.89 -22.67 10.07
N PHE A 21 -61.79 -21.86 9.01
CA PHE A 21 -61.02 -20.61 8.97
C PHE A 21 -61.27 -19.91 7.62
N VAL A 22 -62.36 -19.13 7.58
CA VAL A 22 -62.59 -18.10 6.56
C VAL A 22 -61.93 -16.82 7.05
N VAL A 23 -60.94 -16.33 6.33
CA VAL A 23 -60.42 -14.96 6.50
C VAL A 23 -60.31 -14.35 5.09
N PRO A 24 -60.97 -13.21 4.81
CA PRO A 24 -60.78 -12.50 3.55
C PRO A 24 -59.45 -11.73 3.58
N VAL A 25 -58.73 -11.70 2.46
CA VAL A 25 -57.58 -10.80 2.29
C VAL A 25 -58.10 -9.39 2.06
N SER A 26 -58.38 -8.71 3.17
CA SER A 26 -58.51 -7.25 3.29
C SER A 26 -57.91 -6.88 4.63
N ALA A 27 -56.98 -5.92 4.64
CA ALA A 27 -56.38 -5.46 5.88
C ALA A 27 -57.43 -4.81 6.78
N ALA A 28 -57.71 -5.44 7.92
CA ALA A 28 -58.48 -4.86 9.02
C ALA A 28 -57.73 -5.15 10.33
N PRO A 29 -57.48 -4.15 11.19
CA PRO A 29 -56.66 -4.33 12.38
C PRO A 29 -57.46 -5.07 13.47
N GLY A 30 -57.00 -6.24 13.93
CA GLY A 30 -57.72 -6.92 15.02
C GLY A 30 -57.20 -8.25 15.53
N ASP A 31 -56.52 -9.08 14.73
CA ASP A 31 -56.12 -10.43 15.16
C ASP A 31 -54.59 -10.55 15.31
N LYS A 32 -54.12 -10.59 16.56
CA LYS A 32 -52.68 -10.56 16.90
C LYS A 32 -52.05 -11.95 16.85
N GLY A 33 -51.95 -12.51 15.64
CA GLY A 33 -50.90 -13.49 15.36
C GLY A 33 -49.52 -12.89 15.63
N LYS A 34 -48.51 -13.72 15.95
CA LYS A 34 -47.13 -13.23 16.05
C LYS A 34 -46.63 -12.91 14.64
N GLU A 35 -46.52 -11.63 14.31
CA GLU A 35 -45.76 -11.21 13.13
C GLU A 35 -44.26 -11.36 13.39
N LEU A 36 -43.51 -11.80 12.38
CA LEU A 36 -42.06 -11.84 12.41
C LEU A 36 -41.49 -10.95 11.28
N PRO A 37 -41.09 -9.71 11.59
CA PRO A 37 -40.43 -8.82 10.63
C PRO A 37 -39.07 -9.36 10.18
N GLN A 38 -38.70 -9.13 8.92
CA GLN A 38 -37.39 -9.50 8.35
C GLN A 38 -36.21 -9.09 9.26
N GLN A 39 -36.16 -7.83 9.69
CA GLN A 39 -35.06 -7.31 10.51
C GLN A 39 -34.93 -8.04 11.85
N GLU A 40 -36.05 -8.49 12.44
CA GLU A 40 -36.01 -9.27 13.68
C GLU A 40 -35.55 -10.71 13.44
N ALA A 41 -35.99 -11.35 12.35
CA ALA A 41 -35.49 -12.66 11.94
C ALA A 41 -33.97 -12.63 11.69
N VAL A 42 -33.45 -11.63 10.97
CA VAL A 42 -32.02 -11.43 10.73
C VAL A 42 -31.27 -11.20 12.06
N ARG A 43 -31.77 -10.31 12.93
CA ARG A 43 -31.19 -10.04 14.26
C ARG A 43 -31.09 -11.31 15.12
N LEU A 44 -32.12 -12.14 15.11
CA LEU A 44 -32.13 -13.40 15.85
C LEU A 44 -31.16 -14.42 15.26
N GLY A 45 -31.15 -14.58 13.92
CA GLY A 45 -30.20 -15.44 13.20
C GLY A 45 -28.73 -15.08 13.41
N VAL A 46 -28.40 -13.78 13.44
CA VAL A 46 -27.05 -13.30 13.76
C VAL A 46 -26.67 -13.60 15.23
N LYS A 47 -27.64 -13.58 16.16
CA LYS A 47 -27.43 -13.88 17.59
C LYS A 47 -27.31 -15.38 17.89
N SER A 48 -28.03 -16.22 17.15
CA SER A 48 -27.98 -17.69 17.27
C SER A 48 -26.77 -18.29 16.55
N SER A 49 -26.29 -17.68 15.46
CA SER A 49 -25.19 -18.16 14.61
C SER A 49 -23.99 -18.68 15.41
N GLN A 50 -23.67 -19.95 15.20
CA GLN A 50 -22.49 -20.60 15.77
C GLN A 50 -21.21 -20.07 15.11
N ASP A 51 -21.18 -19.96 13.78
CA ASP A 51 -20.03 -19.46 13.00
C ASP A 51 -19.51 -18.10 13.47
N LEU A 52 -20.43 -17.23 13.92
CA LEU A 52 -20.12 -15.90 14.43
C LEU A 52 -19.65 -15.91 15.90
N ARG A 53 -20.13 -16.87 16.71
CA ARG A 53 -19.62 -17.09 18.08
C ARG A 53 -18.20 -17.62 18.04
N ASP A 54 -17.95 -18.59 17.16
CA ASP A 54 -16.63 -19.22 16.99
C ASP A 54 -15.61 -18.20 16.48
N ALA A 55 -15.98 -17.35 15.52
CA ALA A 55 -15.12 -16.25 15.05
C ALA A 55 -14.81 -15.21 16.16
N LYS A 56 -15.79 -14.87 17.02
CA LYS A 56 -15.57 -13.96 18.16
C LYS A 56 -14.71 -14.58 19.26
N ALA A 57 -14.81 -15.90 19.47
CA ALA A 57 -13.92 -16.63 20.35
C ALA A 57 -12.47 -16.61 19.81
N GLU A 58 -12.29 -16.81 18.50
CA GLU A 58 -10.96 -16.73 17.86
C GLU A 58 -10.34 -15.34 17.99
N VAL A 59 -11.09 -14.25 17.83
CA VAL A 59 -10.60 -12.88 18.15
C VAL A 59 -10.09 -12.77 19.58
N THR A 60 -10.84 -13.30 20.55
CA THR A 60 -10.45 -13.27 21.97
C THR A 60 -9.15 -14.04 22.21
N LYS A 61 -9.00 -15.20 21.56
CA LYS A 61 -7.78 -16.01 21.56
C LYS A 61 -6.60 -15.28 20.90
N LYS A 62 -6.78 -14.64 19.74
CA LYS A 62 -5.72 -13.85 19.08
C LYS A 62 -5.28 -12.63 19.89
N LYS A 63 -6.17 -12.01 20.67
CA LYS A 63 -5.77 -10.97 21.64
C LYS A 63 -4.88 -11.53 22.74
N ALA A 64 -5.20 -12.70 23.29
CA ALA A 64 -4.35 -13.36 24.28
C ALA A 64 -2.99 -13.78 23.68
N GLU A 65 -2.95 -14.30 22.46
CA GLU A 65 -1.72 -14.65 21.74
C GLU A 65 -0.82 -13.42 21.49
N LEU A 66 -1.39 -12.26 21.12
CA LEU A 66 -0.64 -11.01 20.97
C LEU A 66 -0.02 -10.53 22.29
N VAL A 67 -0.78 -10.60 23.40
CA VAL A 67 -0.27 -10.27 24.74
C VAL A 67 0.86 -11.24 25.14
N GLN A 68 0.71 -12.54 24.87
CA GLN A 68 1.77 -13.54 25.09
C GLN A 68 3.01 -13.28 24.23
N ALA A 69 2.85 -12.87 22.98
CA ALA A 69 3.97 -12.48 22.11
C ALA A 69 4.73 -11.27 22.68
N GLN A 70 4.02 -10.25 23.17
CA GLN A 70 4.64 -9.08 23.83
C GLN A 70 5.42 -9.47 25.10
N TYR A 71 4.84 -10.31 25.97
CA TYR A 71 5.55 -10.83 27.15
C TYR A 71 6.76 -11.69 26.77
N ALA A 72 6.64 -12.51 25.72
CA ALA A 72 7.75 -13.32 25.23
C ALA A 72 8.92 -12.45 24.74
N VAL A 73 8.64 -11.36 24.01
CA VAL A 73 9.67 -10.39 23.58
C VAL A 73 10.31 -9.68 24.78
N LYS A 74 9.52 -9.04 25.65
CA LYS A 74 10.04 -8.36 26.86
C LYS A 74 10.88 -9.28 27.76
N SER A 75 10.44 -10.53 27.95
CA SER A 75 11.16 -11.51 28.79
C SER A 75 12.43 -12.06 28.13
N ALA A 76 12.53 -11.99 26.80
CA ALA A 76 13.72 -12.35 26.06
C ALA A 76 14.75 -11.21 26.11
N GLU A 77 14.33 -9.97 25.88
CA GLU A 77 15.15 -8.76 26.01
C GLU A 77 15.70 -8.61 27.45
N ALA A 78 14.88 -8.87 28.47
CA ALA A 78 15.32 -8.84 29.87
C ALA A 78 16.37 -9.92 30.20
N LYS A 79 16.40 -11.04 29.47
CA LYS A 79 17.47 -12.06 29.58
C LYS A 79 18.74 -11.62 28.85
N ASP A 80 18.59 -10.91 27.73
CA ASP A 80 19.72 -10.41 26.94
C ASP A 80 20.49 -9.28 27.65
N ALA A 81 19.82 -8.53 28.53
CA ALA A 81 20.42 -7.46 29.33
C ALA A 81 21.30 -7.95 30.50
N GLY A 82 21.41 -9.26 30.75
CA GLY A 82 22.23 -9.80 31.84
C GLY A 82 23.71 -9.97 31.46
N LEU A 83 24.63 -9.79 32.42
CA LEU A 83 26.10 -9.96 32.21
C LEU A 83 26.53 -11.33 31.64
N PHE A 84 25.67 -12.35 31.71
CA PHE A 84 25.90 -13.71 31.22
C PHE A 84 24.88 -14.13 30.15
N ALA A 85 24.27 -13.16 29.47
CA ALA A 85 23.36 -13.41 28.36
C ALA A 85 24.06 -14.21 27.24
N LYS A 86 23.39 -15.25 26.75
CA LYS A 86 23.83 -15.95 25.53
C LYS A 86 23.31 -15.20 24.31
N PRO A 87 24.17 -14.77 23.37
CA PRO A 87 23.73 -14.13 22.15
C PRO A 87 22.97 -15.12 21.24
N ARG A 88 22.16 -14.58 20.33
CA ARG A 88 21.32 -15.35 19.40
C ARG A 88 21.97 -15.49 18.02
N ASN A 89 21.49 -16.45 17.25
CA ASN A 89 21.70 -16.56 15.80
C ASN A 89 20.59 -15.83 15.03
N LEU A 90 20.72 -15.72 13.70
CA LEU A 90 19.75 -15.00 12.88
C LEU A 90 18.33 -15.58 13.01
N SER A 91 18.15 -16.91 13.00
CA SER A 91 16.80 -17.49 13.10
C SER A 91 16.08 -17.11 14.39
N GLN A 92 16.76 -17.11 15.54
CA GLN A 92 16.16 -16.74 16.82
C GLN A 92 15.86 -15.24 16.92
N ASP A 93 16.76 -14.37 16.44
CA ASP A 93 16.51 -12.92 16.42
C ASP A 93 15.38 -12.52 15.46
N LEU A 94 15.34 -13.14 14.27
CA LEU A 94 14.26 -12.94 13.31
C LEU A 94 12.92 -13.42 13.88
N GLN A 95 12.86 -14.64 14.43
CA GLN A 95 11.65 -15.16 15.10
C GLN A 95 11.20 -14.25 16.24
N LEU A 96 12.11 -13.73 17.07
CA LEU A 96 11.73 -12.87 18.19
C LEU A 96 11.11 -11.56 17.69
N ARG A 97 11.72 -10.93 16.69
CA ARG A 97 11.25 -9.66 16.10
C ARG A 97 9.93 -9.82 15.33
N MET A 98 9.72 -10.97 14.66
CA MET A 98 8.50 -11.23 13.88
C MET A 98 7.29 -11.66 14.73
N LYS A 99 7.47 -12.15 15.97
CA LYS A 99 6.36 -12.60 16.85
C LYS A 99 5.25 -11.57 17.03
N ILE A 100 5.57 -10.29 17.23
CA ILE A 100 4.57 -9.23 17.43
C ILE A 100 3.86 -8.88 16.10
N PRO A 101 4.57 -8.61 14.98
CA PRO A 101 3.96 -8.49 13.65
C PRO A 101 3.03 -9.66 13.27
N GLU A 102 3.47 -10.90 13.46
CA GLU A 102 2.67 -12.10 13.14
C GLU A 102 1.39 -12.19 13.98
N ALA A 103 1.48 -11.97 15.29
CA ALA A 103 0.31 -11.99 16.17
C ALA A 103 -0.66 -10.83 15.86
N ARG A 104 -0.15 -9.65 15.49
CA ARG A 104 -0.97 -8.51 15.04
C ARG A 104 -1.71 -8.83 13.74
N LYS A 105 -1.03 -9.40 12.73
CA LYS A 105 -1.66 -9.85 11.48
C LYS A 105 -2.83 -10.81 11.77
N GLN A 106 -2.58 -11.83 12.59
CA GLN A 106 -3.59 -12.85 12.91
C GLN A 106 -4.79 -12.26 13.67
N LEU A 107 -4.56 -11.29 14.56
CA LEU A 107 -5.65 -10.58 15.24
C LEU A 107 -6.50 -9.76 14.24
N LEU A 108 -5.87 -8.98 13.36
CA LEU A 108 -6.58 -8.15 12.37
C LEU A 108 -7.43 -9.00 11.43
N ILE A 109 -6.87 -10.11 10.92
CA ILE A 109 -7.61 -11.06 10.07
C ILE A 109 -8.80 -11.67 10.84
N ALA A 110 -8.64 -12.02 12.12
CA ALA A 110 -9.74 -12.55 12.93
C ALA A 110 -10.85 -11.51 13.17
N GLU A 111 -10.49 -10.24 13.41
CA GLU A 111 -11.46 -9.16 13.61
C GLU A 111 -12.27 -8.87 12.33
N GLU A 112 -11.62 -8.79 11.16
CA GLU A 112 -12.35 -8.60 9.90
C GLU A 112 -13.14 -9.87 9.49
N THR A 113 -12.66 -11.07 9.85
CA THR A 113 -13.43 -12.32 9.67
C THR A 113 -14.76 -12.28 10.43
N VAL A 114 -14.81 -11.72 11.65
CA VAL A 114 -16.06 -11.53 12.40
C VAL A 114 -17.01 -10.60 11.65
N ARG A 115 -16.51 -9.51 11.07
CA ARG A 115 -17.33 -8.57 10.28
C ARG A 115 -17.84 -9.22 8.99
N SER A 116 -16.95 -9.80 8.18
CA SER A 116 -17.30 -10.47 6.92
C SER A 116 -18.35 -11.55 7.15
N LYS A 117 -18.15 -12.45 8.13
CA LYS A 117 -19.14 -13.46 8.51
C LYS A 117 -20.46 -12.86 9.02
N THR A 118 -20.45 -11.69 9.66
CA THR A 118 -21.70 -11.03 10.08
C THR A 118 -22.55 -10.68 8.85
N ILE A 119 -21.95 -10.08 7.82
CA ILE A 119 -22.64 -9.69 6.58
C ILE A 119 -23.12 -10.93 5.81
N SER A 120 -22.29 -11.98 5.70
CA SER A 120 -22.70 -13.24 5.05
C SER A 120 -23.85 -13.93 5.80
N VAL A 121 -23.83 -13.94 7.14
CA VAL A 121 -24.93 -14.50 7.94
C VAL A 121 -26.20 -13.66 7.82
N GLN A 122 -26.09 -12.33 7.74
CA GLN A 122 -27.25 -11.46 7.45
C GLN A 122 -27.87 -11.84 6.09
N PHE A 123 -27.06 -11.92 5.03
CA PHE A 123 -27.54 -12.27 3.69
C PHE A 123 -28.18 -13.66 3.61
N GLU A 124 -27.58 -14.71 4.21
CA GLU A 124 -28.19 -16.04 4.23
C GLU A 124 -29.50 -16.07 5.04
N MET A 125 -29.61 -15.29 6.12
CA MET A 125 -30.87 -15.14 6.85
C MET A 125 -31.93 -14.39 6.04
N GLU A 126 -31.56 -13.35 5.28
CA GLU A 126 -32.47 -12.64 4.38
C GLU A 126 -32.95 -13.55 3.24
N LYS A 127 -32.04 -14.27 2.58
CA LYS A 127 -32.35 -15.24 1.53
C LYS A 127 -33.30 -16.34 2.01
N LEU A 128 -33.08 -16.87 3.22
CA LEU A 128 -33.98 -17.85 3.84
C LEU A 128 -35.36 -17.23 4.17
N TYR A 129 -35.38 -15.98 4.67
CA TYR A 129 -36.62 -15.23 4.91
C TYR A 129 -37.40 -14.99 3.61
N TRP A 130 -36.73 -14.58 2.53
CA TRP A 130 -37.34 -14.35 1.22
C TRP A 130 -37.87 -15.64 0.60
N SER A 131 -37.16 -16.77 0.74
CA SER A 131 -37.68 -18.09 0.36
C SER A 131 -38.96 -18.47 1.12
N ALA A 132 -39.04 -18.11 2.41
CA ALA A 132 -40.23 -18.34 3.23
C ALA A 132 -41.40 -17.45 2.77
N VAL A 133 -41.15 -16.17 2.47
CA VAL A 133 -42.15 -15.24 1.89
C VAL A 133 -42.63 -15.73 0.53
N GLN A 134 -41.74 -16.18 -0.35
CA GLN A 134 -42.08 -16.73 -1.67
C GLN A 134 -43.00 -17.96 -1.53
N SER A 135 -42.68 -18.85 -0.60
CA SER A 135 -43.47 -20.07 -0.34
C SER A 135 -44.84 -19.75 0.27
N MET A 136 -44.92 -18.74 1.15
CA MET A 136 -46.18 -18.22 1.70
C MET A 136 -47.11 -17.70 0.59
N LEU A 137 -46.56 -16.93 -0.36
CA LEU A 137 -47.29 -16.38 -1.49
C LEU A 137 -47.74 -17.48 -2.47
N ALA A 138 -46.89 -18.49 -2.70
CA ALA A 138 -47.23 -19.65 -3.52
C ALA A 138 -48.38 -20.47 -2.91
N GLU A 139 -48.39 -20.69 -1.58
CA GLU A 139 -49.53 -21.35 -0.90
C GLU A 139 -50.82 -20.53 -1.07
N ALA A 140 -50.77 -19.22 -0.84
CA ALA A 140 -51.92 -18.34 -0.99
C ALA A 140 -52.49 -18.36 -2.43
N ALA A 141 -51.62 -18.37 -3.44
CA ALA A 141 -52.01 -18.49 -4.85
C ALA A 141 -52.64 -19.86 -5.16
N ALA A 142 -52.04 -20.97 -4.70
CA ALA A 142 -52.58 -22.31 -4.89
C ALA A 142 -53.94 -22.49 -4.19
N ARG A 143 -54.14 -21.89 -3.01
CA ARG A 143 -55.43 -21.89 -2.31
C ARG A 143 -56.50 -21.15 -3.11
N LYS A 144 -56.16 -19.97 -3.67
CA LYS A 144 -57.06 -19.20 -4.52
C LYS A 144 -57.43 -19.93 -5.82
N GLN A 145 -56.49 -20.67 -6.42
CA GLN A 145 -56.77 -21.55 -7.57
C GLN A 145 -57.76 -22.66 -7.22
N LEU A 146 -57.60 -23.30 -6.06
CA LEU A 146 -58.53 -24.31 -5.57
C LEU A 146 -59.95 -23.74 -5.37
N ASP A 147 -60.07 -22.57 -4.73
CA ASP A 147 -61.36 -21.89 -4.54
C ASP A 147 -62.03 -21.53 -5.89
N GLY A 148 -61.24 -21.17 -6.90
CA GLY A 148 -61.71 -20.90 -8.26
C GLY A 148 -62.20 -22.16 -8.97
N ALA A 149 -61.43 -23.25 -8.89
CA ALA A 149 -61.82 -24.55 -9.45
C ALA A 149 -63.10 -25.09 -8.80
N MET A 150 -63.25 -24.97 -7.47
CA MET A 150 -64.48 -25.36 -6.76
C MET A 150 -65.70 -24.55 -7.22
N ARG A 151 -65.57 -23.23 -7.38
CA ARG A 151 -66.65 -22.37 -7.90
C ARG A 151 -67.06 -22.75 -9.33
N SER A 152 -66.09 -23.03 -10.19
CA SER A 152 -66.34 -23.50 -11.57
C SER A 152 -67.12 -24.82 -11.58
N LEU A 153 -66.70 -25.77 -10.75
CA LEU A 153 -67.34 -27.08 -10.59
C LEU A 153 -68.79 -26.97 -10.08
N ASP A 154 -69.09 -26.08 -9.12
CA ASP A 154 -70.47 -25.85 -8.66
C ASP A 154 -71.34 -25.14 -9.70
N GLY A 155 -70.75 -24.26 -10.53
CA GLY A 155 -71.39 -23.73 -11.73
C GLY A 155 -71.78 -24.83 -12.73
N ILE A 156 -70.84 -25.72 -13.06
CA ILE A 156 -71.07 -26.84 -13.98
C ILE A 156 -72.08 -27.84 -13.41
N ARG A 157 -72.04 -28.16 -12.11
CA ARG A 157 -73.06 -28.97 -11.42
C ARG A 157 -74.46 -28.33 -11.50
N THR A 158 -74.54 -27.01 -11.51
CA THR A 158 -75.81 -26.27 -11.65
C THR A 158 -76.31 -26.31 -13.10
N MET A 159 -75.44 -26.11 -14.09
CA MET A 159 -75.79 -26.27 -15.51
C MET A 159 -76.21 -27.70 -15.85
N GLN A 160 -75.56 -28.71 -15.27
CA GLN A 160 -75.92 -30.12 -15.44
C GLN A 160 -77.34 -30.43 -14.90
N LYS A 161 -77.75 -29.83 -13.77
CA LYS A 161 -79.13 -29.94 -13.25
C LYS A 161 -80.17 -29.29 -14.17
N LEU A 162 -79.76 -28.33 -15.00
CA LEU A 162 -80.61 -27.65 -15.98
C LEU A 162 -80.57 -28.29 -17.38
N GLY A 163 -79.81 -29.38 -17.56
CA GLY A 163 -79.63 -30.04 -18.86
C GLY A 163 -78.71 -29.29 -19.84
N LEU A 164 -77.95 -28.29 -19.35
CA LEU A 164 -77.11 -27.39 -20.16
C LEU A 164 -75.62 -27.80 -20.20
N ALA A 165 -75.22 -28.84 -19.46
CA ALA A 165 -73.86 -29.36 -19.44
C ALA A 165 -73.85 -30.90 -19.37
N ASP A 166 -72.90 -31.52 -20.06
CA ASP A 166 -72.77 -32.97 -20.13
C ASP A 166 -71.94 -33.56 -18.97
N GLN A 167 -71.73 -34.88 -18.99
CA GLN A 167 -70.93 -35.57 -17.98
C GLN A 167 -69.42 -35.35 -18.14
N ALA A 168 -68.94 -35.11 -19.37
CA ALA A 168 -67.52 -34.91 -19.65
C ALA A 168 -67.01 -33.57 -19.10
N ALA A 169 -67.78 -32.49 -19.28
CA ALA A 169 -67.49 -31.17 -18.72
C ALA A 169 -67.37 -31.21 -17.19
N ARG A 170 -68.21 -32.02 -16.52
CA ARG A 170 -68.13 -32.23 -15.08
C ARG A 170 -66.88 -33.01 -14.68
N GLU A 171 -66.57 -34.11 -15.36
CA GLU A 171 -65.38 -34.92 -15.04
C GLU A 171 -64.08 -34.12 -15.23
N GLN A 172 -64.04 -33.22 -16.22
CA GLN A 172 -62.94 -32.29 -16.43
C GLN A 172 -62.81 -31.26 -15.28
N ALA A 173 -63.94 -30.76 -14.75
CA ALA A 173 -63.96 -29.84 -13.62
C ALA A 173 -63.60 -30.51 -12.28
N ASP A 174 -64.08 -31.74 -12.03
CA ASP A 174 -63.68 -32.54 -10.86
C ASP A 174 -62.16 -32.82 -10.89
N LYS A 175 -61.57 -33.13 -12.07
CA LYS A 175 -60.10 -33.27 -12.25
C LYS A 175 -59.33 -31.97 -12.00
N ALA A 176 -59.85 -30.82 -12.42
CA ALA A 176 -59.21 -29.52 -12.17
C ALA A 176 -59.17 -29.18 -10.67
N VAL A 177 -60.20 -29.54 -9.90
CA VAL A 177 -60.21 -29.40 -8.43
C VAL A 177 -59.20 -30.34 -7.77
N GLU A 178 -59.09 -31.60 -8.24
CA GLU A 178 -58.10 -32.55 -7.72
C GLU A 178 -56.65 -32.08 -7.96
N GLN A 179 -56.37 -31.55 -9.16
CA GLN A 179 -55.06 -30.96 -9.49
C GLN A 179 -54.73 -29.75 -8.60
N ALA A 180 -55.67 -28.81 -8.43
CA ALA A 180 -55.46 -27.64 -7.58
C ALA A 180 -55.29 -28.01 -6.09
N ALA A 181 -56.00 -29.04 -5.60
CA ALA A 181 -55.85 -29.53 -4.23
C ALA A 181 -54.49 -30.20 -4.00
N SER A 182 -53.96 -30.90 -5.00
CA SER A 182 -52.62 -31.48 -4.97
C SER A 182 -51.54 -30.40 -4.91
N GLU A 183 -51.64 -29.36 -5.73
CA GLU A 183 -50.66 -28.26 -5.75
C GLU A 183 -50.70 -27.44 -4.45
N LEU A 184 -51.88 -27.17 -3.88
CA LEU A 184 -51.99 -26.53 -2.55
C LEU A 184 -51.25 -27.35 -1.48
N LYS A 185 -51.45 -28.67 -1.44
CA LYS A 185 -50.78 -29.55 -0.47
C LYS A 185 -49.25 -29.55 -0.64
N LYS A 186 -48.77 -29.48 -1.89
CA LYS A 186 -47.35 -29.35 -2.22
C LYS A 186 -46.78 -28.01 -1.77
N SER A 187 -47.48 -26.90 -2.02
CA SER A 187 -47.09 -25.56 -1.54
C SER A 187 -47.07 -25.47 -0.01
N GLN A 188 -48.03 -26.10 0.68
CA GLN A 188 -48.06 -26.18 2.15
C GLN A 188 -46.85 -26.91 2.73
N LEU A 189 -46.44 -28.02 2.12
CA LEU A 189 -45.25 -28.76 2.55
C LEU A 189 -43.96 -27.95 2.31
N ALA A 190 -43.88 -27.24 1.18
CA ALA A 190 -42.75 -26.34 0.89
C ALA A 190 -42.69 -25.15 1.87
N TYR A 191 -43.82 -24.50 2.18
CA TYR A 191 -43.83 -23.41 3.15
C TYR A 191 -43.50 -23.90 4.56
N LYS A 192 -44.00 -25.08 4.97
CA LYS A 192 -43.64 -25.69 6.25
C LYS A 192 -42.14 -26.00 6.33
N SER A 193 -41.51 -26.56 5.29
CA SER A 193 -40.09 -26.91 5.34
C SER A 193 -39.19 -25.68 5.47
N VAL A 194 -39.45 -24.61 4.72
CA VAL A 194 -38.67 -23.36 4.82
C VAL A 194 -38.89 -22.66 6.17
N ARG A 195 -40.11 -22.69 6.72
CA ARG A 195 -40.38 -22.17 8.08
C ARG A 195 -39.65 -22.95 9.17
N LEU A 196 -39.55 -24.27 9.07
CA LEU A 196 -38.77 -25.08 10.02
C LEU A 196 -37.29 -24.69 9.98
N ALA A 197 -36.70 -24.54 8.78
CA ALA A 197 -35.32 -24.09 8.62
C ALA A 197 -35.09 -22.67 9.18
N LEU A 198 -36.04 -21.74 8.97
CA LEU A 198 -35.98 -20.40 9.55
C LEU A 198 -36.13 -20.42 11.08
N GLY A 199 -36.96 -21.31 11.62
CA GLY A 199 -37.15 -21.50 13.06
C GLY A 199 -35.90 -22.04 13.74
N GLU A 200 -35.29 -23.07 13.16
CA GLU A 200 -34.00 -23.63 13.57
C GLU A 200 -32.91 -22.54 13.60
N LYS A 201 -32.78 -21.75 12.53
CA LYS A 201 -31.79 -20.67 12.46
C LYS A 201 -32.07 -19.51 13.42
N THR A 202 -33.33 -19.17 13.71
CA THR A 202 -33.67 -18.05 14.61
C THR A 202 -33.81 -18.47 16.09
N GLY A 203 -33.89 -19.76 16.39
CA GLY A 203 -34.24 -20.27 17.71
C GLY A 203 -35.71 -20.06 18.08
N LEU A 204 -36.59 -19.90 17.09
CA LEU A 204 -38.03 -19.71 17.26
C LEU A 204 -38.80 -20.97 16.85
N ASP A 205 -39.83 -21.32 17.61
CA ASP A 205 -40.86 -22.23 17.12
C ASP A 205 -41.71 -21.49 16.06
N LEU A 206 -41.56 -21.90 14.80
CA LEU A 206 -42.29 -21.40 13.66
C LEU A 206 -43.22 -22.46 13.05
N GLU A 207 -43.63 -23.50 13.80
CA GLU A 207 -44.53 -24.54 13.26
C GLU A 207 -45.93 -24.02 12.94
N MET A 208 -46.53 -23.17 13.79
CA MET A 208 -47.91 -22.69 13.66
C MET A 208 -48.03 -21.19 13.99
N GLY A 209 -48.89 -20.46 13.25
CA GLY A 209 -49.41 -19.15 13.68
C GLY A 209 -48.49 -17.92 13.58
N VAL A 210 -47.46 -17.95 12.72
CA VAL A 210 -46.59 -16.79 12.45
C VAL A 210 -46.81 -16.24 11.04
N THR A 211 -47.03 -14.93 10.95
CA THR A 211 -47.15 -14.19 9.68
C THR A 211 -45.82 -13.51 9.36
N LEU A 212 -45.32 -13.65 8.14
CA LEU A 212 -44.11 -12.98 7.67
C LEU A 212 -44.48 -11.63 7.06
N SER A 213 -43.99 -10.54 7.64
CA SER A 213 -44.23 -9.17 7.19
C SER A 213 -42.97 -8.56 6.56
N TYR A 214 -43.13 -8.03 5.35
CA TYR A 214 -42.08 -7.36 4.60
C TYR A 214 -42.53 -5.97 4.16
N GLU A 215 -41.59 -5.02 4.11
CA GLU A 215 -41.77 -3.73 3.46
C GLU A 215 -41.01 -3.74 2.14
N GLN A 216 -41.54 -3.09 1.11
CA GLN A 216 -40.79 -2.87 -0.12
C GLN A 216 -39.78 -1.74 0.08
N ASP A 217 -38.58 -1.96 -0.43
CA ASP A 217 -37.44 -1.05 -0.41
C ASP A 217 -36.58 -1.24 -1.68
N TYR A 218 -35.68 -0.29 -1.92
CA TYR A 218 -34.76 -0.26 -3.06
C TYR A 218 -33.43 0.40 -2.70
N ALA A 219 -32.37 0.10 -3.46
CA ALA A 219 -31.05 0.71 -3.28
C ALA A 219 -30.82 1.85 -4.26
N ASN A 220 -29.78 2.68 -4.04
CA ASN A 220 -29.30 3.58 -5.08
C ASN A 220 -28.26 2.87 -5.95
N LEU A 221 -28.67 2.31 -7.09
CA LEU A 221 -27.75 1.68 -8.05
C LEU A 221 -27.24 2.66 -9.13
N ASN A 222 -27.23 3.97 -8.90
CA ASN A 222 -26.61 4.87 -9.88
C ASN A 222 -25.13 4.53 -10.10
N GLN A 223 -24.62 4.77 -11.32
CA GLN A 223 -23.27 4.34 -11.70
C GLN A 223 -22.17 4.99 -10.82
N ALA A 224 -22.41 6.21 -10.33
CA ALA A 224 -21.51 6.91 -9.40
C ALA A 224 -21.40 6.25 -8.00
N MET A 225 -22.26 5.29 -7.66
CA MET A 225 -22.09 4.46 -6.47
C MET A 225 -21.11 3.29 -6.69
N LEU A 226 -20.85 2.86 -7.93
CA LEU A 226 -19.96 1.72 -8.22
C LEU A 226 -18.55 1.98 -7.66
N GLU A 227 -18.00 3.17 -7.85
CA GLU A 227 -16.72 3.58 -7.28
C GLU A 227 -16.69 3.43 -5.75
N LYS A 228 -17.76 3.84 -5.05
CA LYS A 228 -17.85 3.71 -3.59
C LYS A 228 -17.97 2.25 -3.14
N TYR A 229 -18.70 1.43 -3.87
CA TYR A 229 -18.81 -0.01 -3.62
C TYR A 229 -17.43 -0.69 -3.80
N THR A 230 -16.72 -0.34 -4.87
CA THR A 230 -15.34 -0.81 -5.13
C THR A 230 -14.37 -0.36 -4.05
N SER A 231 -14.29 0.94 -3.75
CA SER A 231 -13.39 1.48 -2.72
C SER A 231 -13.65 0.87 -1.34
N ARG A 232 -14.93 0.60 -0.99
CA ARG A 232 -15.27 -0.04 0.28
C ARG A 232 -14.85 -1.52 0.30
N ALA A 233 -15.06 -2.25 -0.79
CA ALA A 233 -14.63 -3.63 -0.88
C ALA A 233 -13.11 -3.77 -0.90
N GLU A 234 -12.36 -2.90 -1.60
CA GLU A 234 -10.90 -2.93 -1.60
C GLU A 234 -10.31 -2.77 -0.19
N GLN A 235 -11.01 -2.06 0.70
CA GLN A 235 -10.65 -1.92 2.11
C GLN A 235 -11.04 -3.14 2.96
N THR A 236 -12.03 -3.95 2.55
CA THR A 236 -12.77 -4.81 3.49
C THR A 236 -13.08 -6.23 2.99
N ASN A 237 -12.76 -6.55 1.74
CA ASN A 237 -12.73 -7.91 1.23
C ASN A 237 -11.65 -8.71 1.99
N LEU A 238 -12.06 -9.85 2.56
CA LEU A 238 -11.20 -10.63 3.44
C LEU A 238 -9.98 -11.24 2.74
N GLY A 239 -10.12 -11.68 1.48
CA GLY A 239 -9.02 -12.26 0.70
C GLY A 239 -7.96 -11.21 0.36
N LEU A 240 -8.39 -10.07 -0.18
CA LEU A 240 -7.50 -8.95 -0.46
C LEU A 240 -6.87 -8.36 0.81
N LEU A 241 -7.58 -8.32 1.94
CA LEU A 241 -7.00 -7.93 3.22
C LEU A 241 -5.93 -8.94 3.67
N GLN A 242 -6.19 -10.25 3.56
CA GLN A 242 -5.20 -11.28 3.88
C GLN A 242 -3.94 -11.12 3.02
N ASP A 243 -4.05 -10.97 1.70
CA ASP A 243 -2.89 -10.85 0.82
C ASP A 243 -2.10 -9.55 1.03
N ARG A 244 -2.79 -8.43 1.29
CA ARG A 244 -2.19 -7.16 1.67
C ARG A 244 -1.43 -7.23 2.99
N GLU A 245 -1.97 -7.94 3.98
CA GLU A 245 -1.31 -8.16 5.26
C GLU A 245 -0.19 -9.21 5.16
N GLU A 246 -0.27 -10.16 4.23
CA GLU A 246 0.84 -11.06 3.86
C GLU A 246 1.99 -10.26 3.24
N ARG A 247 1.70 -9.33 2.32
CA ARG A 247 2.68 -8.41 1.73
C ARG A 247 3.31 -7.50 2.77
N ARG A 248 2.50 -6.90 3.67
CA ARG A 248 3.00 -6.07 4.78
C ARG A 248 3.88 -6.87 5.76
N LEU A 249 3.55 -8.14 6.02
CA LEU A 249 4.38 -9.02 6.83
C LEU A 249 5.69 -9.38 6.11
N ALA A 250 5.66 -9.59 4.79
CA ALA A 250 6.86 -9.85 3.99
C ALA A 250 7.77 -8.61 3.89
N ASP A 251 7.20 -7.40 3.76
CA ASP A 251 7.94 -6.14 3.87
C ASP A 251 8.64 -6.02 5.23
N GLU A 252 7.94 -6.29 6.33
CA GLU A 252 8.51 -6.19 7.68
C GLU A 252 9.58 -7.27 7.90
N LYS A 253 9.33 -8.52 7.47
CA LYS A 253 10.31 -9.61 7.48
C LYS A 253 11.59 -9.19 6.74
N PHE A 254 11.46 -8.68 5.51
CA PHE A 254 12.58 -8.18 4.71
C PHE A 254 13.32 -7.00 5.41
N ASN A 255 12.58 -6.04 5.97
CA ASN A 255 13.18 -4.89 6.66
C ASN A 255 13.89 -5.26 7.95
N VAL A 256 13.32 -6.15 8.77
CA VAL A 256 13.95 -6.70 9.97
C VAL A 256 15.22 -7.45 9.60
N ASN A 257 15.15 -8.31 8.57
CA ASN A 257 16.28 -9.07 8.06
C ASN A 257 17.41 -8.13 7.60
N ARG A 258 17.11 -7.16 6.73
CA ARG A 258 18.07 -6.14 6.28
C ARG A 258 18.71 -5.39 7.46
N LYS A 259 17.92 -4.96 8.46
CA LYS A 259 18.43 -4.30 9.67
C LYS A 259 19.38 -5.20 10.48
N LEU A 260 19.10 -6.50 10.58
CA LEU A 260 19.99 -7.47 11.24
C LEU A 260 21.30 -7.66 10.45
N TYR A 261 21.24 -7.69 9.11
CA TYR A 261 22.43 -7.73 8.26
C TYR A 261 23.28 -6.45 8.36
N SER A 262 22.67 -5.27 8.24
CA SER A 262 23.40 -3.98 8.33
C SER A 262 24.01 -3.77 9.72
N ALA A 263 23.32 -4.15 10.80
CA ALA A 263 23.86 -4.09 12.16
C ALA A 263 25.05 -5.04 12.41
N LYS A 264 25.26 -6.07 11.57
CA LYS A 264 26.39 -7.00 11.65
C LYS A 264 27.56 -6.63 10.73
N PHE A 265 27.28 -6.17 9.51
CA PHE A 265 28.29 -5.93 8.48
C PHE A 265 28.61 -4.45 8.21
N GLY A 266 27.77 -3.53 8.69
CA GLY A 266 27.87 -2.10 8.46
C GLY A 266 27.40 -1.67 7.06
N ASP A 267 26.80 -0.48 7.00
CA ASP A 267 26.19 0.09 5.80
C ASP A 267 27.16 0.19 4.60
N ALA A 268 28.47 0.30 4.86
CA ALA A 268 29.49 0.34 3.82
C ALA A 268 29.59 -0.95 2.99
N ARG A 269 29.36 -2.12 3.61
CA ARG A 269 29.36 -3.43 2.92
C ARG A 269 28.00 -3.71 2.27
N MET A 270 26.92 -3.31 2.93
CA MET A 270 25.56 -3.49 2.41
C MET A 270 25.23 -2.55 1.24
N ARG A 271 25.99 -1.47 1.03
CA ARG A 271 25.69 -0.39 0.06
C ARG A 271 25.32 -0.85 -1.37
N VAL A 272 26.01 -1.88 -1.91
CA VAL A 272 25.71 -2.39 -3.27
C VAL A 272 24.35 -3.09 -3.27
N ILE A 273 24.15 -4.02 -2.36
CA ILE A 273 22.88 -4.71 -2.09
C ILE A 273 21.73 -3.69 -1.85
N GLU A 274 21.99 -2.66 -1.05
CA GLU A 274 21.01 -1.60 -0.74
C GLU A 274 20.69 -0.66 -1.90
N SER A 275 21.61 -0.49 -2.86
CA SER A 275 21.35 0.24 -4.10
C SER A 275 20.44 -0.55 -5.05
N MET A 276 20.60 -1.88 -5.10
CA MET A 276 19.74 -2.76 -5.90
C MET A 276 18.31 -2.76 -5.36
N TYR A 277 18.12 -2.72 -4.04
CA TYR A 277 16.80 -2.61 -3.40
C TYR A 277 15.98 -1.35 -3.76
N GLN A 278 16.63 -0.33 -4.33
CA GLN A 278 16.00 0.94 -4.71
C GLN A 278 15.66 1.00 -6.21
N MET A 279 16.03 -0.02 -6.98
CA MET A 279 15.67 -0.12 -8.40
C MET A 279 14.17 -0.44 -8.54
N LYS A 280 13.54 0.20 -9.53
CA LYS A 280 12.10 0.05 -9.82
C LYS A 280 11.77 -1.37 -10.27
N ASP A 281 12.64 -1.91 -11.11
CA ASP A 281 12.65 -3.28 -11.60
C ASP A 281 14.00 -3.88 -11.21
N MET A 282 13.99 -4.95 -10.41
CA MET A 282 15.19 -5.47 -9.74
C MET A 282 15.49 -6.90 -10.18
N ASP A 283 16.58 -7.06 -10.92
CA ASP A 283 17.09 -8.34 -11.38
C ASP A 283 17.54 -9.21 -10.18
N TYR A 284 16.88 -10.35 -10.00
CA TYR A 284 17.14 -11.29 -8.91
C TYR A 284 18.49 -12.00 -9.06
N ASP A 285 18.92 -12.28 -10.29
CA ASP A 285 20.19 -12.97 -10.57
C ASP A 285 21.37 -12.02 -10.33
N LEU A 286 21.26 -10.76 -10.78
CA LEU A 286 22.23 -9.70 -10.48
C LEU A 286 22.32 -9.42 -8.97
N PHE A 287 21.17 -9.42 -8.29
CA PHE A 287 21.11 -9.32 -6.83
C PHE A 287 21.79 -10.52 -6.16
N MET A 288 21.50 -11.76 -6.58
CA MET A 288 22.11 -12.97 -6.04
C MET A 288 23.62 -13.02 -6.28
N ALA A 289 24.11 -12.64 -7.46
CA ALA A 289 25.54 -12.54 -7.75
C ALA A 289 26.23 -11.52 -6.84
N SER A 290 25.60 -10.36 -6.60
CA SER A 290 26.13 -9.33 -5.70
C SER A 290 26.06 -9.72 -4.22
N TYR A 291 25.06 -10.53 -3.86
CA TYR A 291 24.89 -11.11 -2.53
C TYR A 291 25.96 -12.18 -2.26
N ASP A 292 26.20 -13.09 -3.22
CA ASP A 292 27.25 -14.11 -3.15
C ASP A 292 28.64 -13.46 -3.08
N GLU A 293 28.94 -12.44 -3.93
CA GLU A 293 30.22 -11.69 -3.86
C GLU A 293 30.40 -10.97 -2.50
N THR A 294 29.31 -10.49 -1.90
CA THR A 294 29.36 -9.87 -0.57
C THR A 294 29.66 -10.92 0.51
N LEU A 295 29.03 -12.09 0.46
CA LEU A 295 29.28 -13.21 1.38
C LEU A 295 30.71 -13.77 1.24
N GLU A 296 31.26 -13.78 0.03
CA GLU A 296 32.63 -14.21 -0.26
C GLU A 296 33.66 -13.23 0.33
N LYS A 297 33.50 -11.92 0.09
CA LYS A 297 34.34 -10.88 0.72
C LYS A 297 34.31 -10.90 2.26
N ILE A 298 33.15 -11.19 2.85
CA ILE A 298 33.02 -11.35 4.31
C ILE A 298 33.80 -12.59 4.78
N ARG A 299 33.87 -13.66 3.98
CA ARG A 299 34.67 -14.86 4.29
C ARG A 299 36.17 -14.57 4.20
N GLU A 300 36.64 -13.90 3.15
CA GLU A 300 38.05 -13.57 2.92
C GLU A 300 38.68 -12.81 4.11
N ASP A 301 37.94 -11.90 4.76
CA ASP A 301 38.41 -11.18 5.95
C ASP A 301 38.79 -12.08 7.12
N TRP A 302 38.21 -13.28 7.20
CA TRP A 302 38.47 -14.29 8.24
C TRP A 302 39.44 -15.38 7.82
N GLU A 303 39.95 -15.30 6.59
CA GLU A 303 41.05 -16.11 6.12
C GLU A 303 42.41 -15.47 6.50
N GLY A 304 43.43 -16.31 6.65
CA GLY A 304 44.77 -15.92 7.07
C GLY A 304 45.00 -15.90 8.60
N TRP A 305 46.03 -15.15 9.00
CA TRP A 305 46.63 -15.23 10.35
C TRP A 305 46.65 -13.86 11.03
N VAL A 306 46.43 -13.84 12.34
CA VAL A 306 46.62 -12.69 13.24
C VAL A 306 47.82 -12.95 14.14
N TRP A 307 48.61 -11.92 14.43
CA TRP A 307 49.78 -12.03 15.29
C TRP A 307 49.47 -11.59 16.72
N LEU A 308 49.52 -12.53 17.67
CA LEU A 308 49.50 -12.24 19.10
C LEU A 308 50.95 -12.21 19.59
N GLY A 309 51.55 -11.01 19.57
CA GLY A 309 52.98 -10.83 19.78
C GLY A 309 53.78 -11.51 18.67
N ILE A 310 54.51 -12.58 19.01
CA ILE A 310 55.35 -13.36 18.09
C ILE A 310 54.66 -14.67 17.63
N ILE A 311 53.43 -14.92 18.05
CA ILE A 311 52.70 -16.16 17.74
C ILE A 311 51.66 -15.87 16.64
N PRO A 312 51.78 -16.47 15.45
CA PRO A 312 50.75 -16.39 14.43
C PRO A 312 49.62 -17.37 14.80
N VAL A 313 48.40 -16.83 14.96
CA VAL A 313 47.18 -17.60 15.21
C VAL A 313 46.28 -17.48 13.99
N PRO A 314 45.82 -18.59 13.38
CA PRO A 314 44.81 -18.55 12.33
C PRO A 314 43.57 -17.79 12.81
N LYS A 315 43.07 -16.83 12.02
CA LYS A 315 41.87 -16.05 12.40
C LYS A 315 40.67 -16.96 12.69
N SER A 316 40.58 -18.10 12.00
CA SER A 316 39.59 -19.16 12.21
C SER A 316 39.63 -19.86 13.59
N LEU A 317 40.74 -19.76 14.35
CA LEU A 317 40.84 -20.35 15.70
C LEU A 317 40.50 -19.37 16.83
N ILE A 318 40.53 -18.06 16.55
CA ILE A 318 39.99 -17.00 17.41
C ILE A 318 38.56 -16.60 16.98
N GLN A 319 38.04 -17.26 15.95
CA GLN A 319 36.66 -17.18 15.48
C GLN A 319 35.74 -17.89 16.50
N GLY A 320 35.11 -17.11 17.39
CA GLY A 320 34.16 -17.64 18.36
C GLY A 320 32.89 -18.21 17.71
N GLU A 321 31.91 -18.62 18.53
CA GLU A 321 30.53 -18.84 18.06
C GLU A 321 29.87 -17.55 17.52
N TYR A 322 30.52 -16.39 17.70
CA TYR A 322 29.91 -15.06 17.63
C TYR A 322 30.46 -14.19 16.50
N ASP A 323 31.25 -14.77 15.60
CA ASP A 323 31.74 -14.09 14.40
C ASP A 323 30.70 -14.10 13.26
N GLY A 324 30.81 -13.10 12.37
CA GLY A 324 29.83 -12.71 11.35
C GLY A 324 29.53 -13.74 10.27
N LEU A 325 30.23 -14.88 10.16
CA LEU A 325 29.75 -16.02 9.35
C LEU A 325 28.77 -16.90 10.14
N ARG A 326 29.14 -17.31 11.37
CA ARG A 326 28.38 -18.26 12.19
C ARG A 326 27.01 -17.77 12.64
N TYR A 327 26.82 -16.45 12.75
CA TYR A 327 25.50 -15.87 13.03
C TYR A 327 24.48 -16.13 11.90
N PHE A 328 24.93 -16.39 10.66
CA PHE A 328 24.12 -16.63 9.48
C PHE A 328 24.20 -18.06 8.92
N ASP A 329 25.01 -18.95 9.51
CA ASP A 329 25.16 -20.35 9.05
C ASP A 329 23.82 -21.13 9.09
N ASP A 330 22.87 -20.71 9.94
CA ASP A 330 21.53 -21.28 10.03
C ASP A 330 20.56 -20.79 8.94
N LEU A 331 20.82 -19.62 8.34
CA LEU A 331 19.90 -18.88 7.49
C LEU A 331 20.61 -18.05 6.40
N ARG A 332 21.63 -18.63 5.77
CA ARG A 332 22.54 -17.95 4.81
C ARG A 332 21.86 -17.28 3.61
N GLN A 333 20.67 -17.74 3.19
CA GLN A 333 19.90 -17.15 2.09
C GLN A 333 18.67 -16.35 2.55
N SER A 334 18.55 -16.07 3.86
CA SER A 334 17.37 -15.42 4.44
C SER A 334 17.01 -14.10 3.75
N LEU A 335 18.00 -13.26 3.46
CA LEU A 335 17.78 -11.94 2.86
C LEU A 335 17.21 -12.05 1.43
N PRO A 336 17.81 -12.80 0.49
CA PRO A 336 17.20 -13.18 -0.79
C PRO A 336 15.79 -13.77 -0.68
N ILE A 337 15.59 -14.76 0.21
CA ILE A 337 14.29 -15.42 0.37
C ILE A 337 13.22 -14.41 0.82
N SER A 338 13.54 -13.54 1.79
CA SER A 338 12.60 -12.51 2.24
C SER A 338 12.26 -11.46 1.17
N MET A 339 13.17 -11.23 0.20
CA MET A 339 12.89 -10.39 -0.97
C MET A 339 11.99 -11.11 -1.98
N MET A 340 12.23 -12.40 -2.25
CA MET A 340 11.37 -13.21 -3.11
C MET A 340 9.94 -13.33 -2.55
N ASP A 341 9.82 -13.59 -1.23
CA ASP A 341 8.55 -13.60 -0.50
C ASP A 341 7.79 -12.27 -0.69
N ARG A 342 8.49 -11.14 -0.55
CA ARG A 342 7.94 -9.79 -0.73
C ARG A 342 7.41 -9.56 -2.14
N ASN A 343 8.21 -9.87 -3.15
CA ASN A 343 7.83 -9.67 -4.56
C ASN A 343 6.65 -10.58 -4.96
N LYS A 344 6.64 -11.84 -4.49
CA LYS A 344 5.51 -12.76 -4.67
C LYS A 344 4.23 -12.23 -4.02
N ALA A 345 4.33 -11.65 -2.82
CA ALA A 345 3.18 -11.06 -2.13
C ALA A 345 2.68 -9.76 -2.79
N ILE A 346 3.57 -8.94 -3.39
CA ILE A 346 3.18 -7.77 -4.21
C ILE A 346 2.33 -8.21 -5.40
N LEU A 347 2.80 -9.20 -6.18
CA LEU A 347 2.07 -9.71 -7.33
C LEU A 347 0.71 -10.30 -6.93
N LYS A 348 0.67 -11.06 -5.83
CA LYS A 348 -0.57 -11.65 -5.31
C LYS A 348 -1.58 -10.60 -4.81
N GLU A 349 -1.13 -9.54 -4.11
CA GLU A 349 -2.04 -8.43 -3.72
C GLU A 349 -2.64 -7.74 -4.95
N LYS A 350 -1.84 -7.53 -6.01
CA LYS A 350 -2.29 -6.93 -7.28
C LYS A 350 -3.33 -7.78 -7.99
N GLU A 351 -3.09 -9.08 -8.12
CA GLU A 351 -4.04 -10.06 -8.69
C GLU A 351 -5.35 -10.10 -7.89
N SER A 352 -5.26 -10.26 -6.57
CA SER A 352 -6.44 -10.27 -5.68
C SER A 352 -7.22 -8.97 -5.72
N ARG A 353 -6.56 -7.81 -5.89
CA ARG A 353 -7.24 -6.52 -6.06
C ARG A 353 -8.05 -6.47 -7.36
N GLN A 354 -7.46 -6.88 -8.48
CA GLN A 354 -8.16 -6.94 -9.77
C GLN A 354 -9.37 -7.88 -9.72
N ASN A 355 -9.22 -9.06 -9.10
CA ASN A 355 -10.31 -10.02 -8.92
C ASN A 355 -11.48 -9.43 -8.10
N VAL A 356 -11.19 -8.69 -7.03
CA VAL A 356 -12.22 -7.99 -6.22
C VAL A 356 -12.96 -6.93 -7.03
N ILE A 357 -12.25 -6.13 -7.83
CA ILE A 357 -12.88 -5.11 -8.71
C ILE A 357 -13.82 -5.77 -9.72
N LEU A 358 -13.40 -6.89 -10.34
CA LEU A 358 -14.20 -7.63 -11.31
C LEU A 358 -15.44 -8.26 -10.66
N GLU A 359 -15.32 -8.88 -9.48
CA GLU A 359 -16.46 -9.49 -8.76
C GLU A 359 -17.55 -8.47 -8.43
N ILE A 360 -17.17 -7.28 -7.98
CA ILE A 360 -18.11 -6.21 -7.63
C ILE A 360 -18.78 -5.66 -8.88
N ARG A 361 -18.02 -5.50 -9.97
CA ARG A 361 -18.57 -5.03 -11.25
C ARG A 361 -19.59 -6.02 -11.79
N GLN A 362 -19.29 -7.31 -11.77
CA GLN A 362 -20.25 -8.36 -12.16
C GLN A 362 -21.50 -8.31 -11.28
N SER A 363 -21.33 -8.29 -9.96
CA SER A 363 -22.45 -8.30 -9.00
C SER A 363 -23.29 -7.01 -9.07
N TYR A 364 -22.69 -5.89 -9.50
CA TYR A 364 -23.40 -4.63 -9.78
C TYR A 364 -24.22 -4.74 -11.05
N LEU A 365 -23.67 -5.32 -12.12
CA LEU A 365 -24.40 -5.58 -13.37
C LEU A 365 -25.56 -6.56 -13.16
N ASP A 366 -25.37 -7.61 -12.34
CA ASP A 366 -26.43 -8.55 -11.95
C ASP A 366 -27.55 -7.84 -11.17
N ALA A 367 -27.19 -6.99 -10.21
CA ALA A 367 -28.15 -6.16 -9.47
C ALA A 367 -28.89 -5.16 -10.38
N LYS A 368 -28.22 -4.60 -11.40
CA LYS A 368 -28.82 -3.73 -12.42
C LYS A 368 -29.78 -4.47 -13.35
N GLY A 369 -29.41 -5.66 -13.82
CA GLY A 369 -30.30 -6.52 -14.60
C GLY A 369 -31.57 -6.86 -13.83
N ALA A 370 -31.44 -7.14 -12.52
CA ALA A 370 -32.58 -7.38 -11.64
C ALA A 370 -33.41 -6.11 -11.36
N GLU A 371 -32.79 -4.93 -11.26
CA GLU A 371 -33.48 -3.64 -11.11
C GLU A 371 -34.40 -3.35 -12.31
N GLU A 372 -33.88 -3.51 -13.53
CA GLU A 372 -34.67 -3.28 -14.74
C GLU A 372 -35.74 -4.37 -14.95
N ALA A 373 -35.47 -5.64 -14.60
CA ALA A 373 -36.50 -6.68 -14.59
C ALA A 373 -37.65 -6.39 -13.59
N TYR A 374 -37.33 -5.81 -12.42
CA TYR A 374 -38.33 -5.33 -11.47
C TYR A 374 -39.09 -4.12 -12.03
N ALA A 375 -38.38 -3.15 -12.62
CA ALA A 375 -39.01 -2.00 -13.27
C ALA A 375 -40.00 -2.38 -14.38
N GLN A 376 -39.62 -3.30 -15.28
CA GLN A 376 -40.47 -3.79 -16.36
C GLN A 376 -41.74 -4.44 -15.81
N SER A 377 -41.64 -5.22 -14.73
CA SER A 377 -42.81 -5.82 -14.08
C SER A 377 -43.76 -4.75 -13.51
N LEU A 378 -43.23 -3.66 -12.93
CA LEU A 378 -44.03 -2.55 -12.41
C LEU A 378 -44.75 -1.79 -13.54
N ARG A 379 -44.04 -1.51 -14.65
CA ARG A 379 -44.62 -0.91 -15.87
C ARG A 379 -45.73 -1.80 -16.46
N ALA A 380 -45.54 -3.12 -16.47
CA ALA A 380 -46.54 -4.08 -16.94
C ALA A 380 -47.78 -4.16 -16.03
N ARG A 381 -47.59 -4.10 -14.71
CA ARG A 381 -48.69 -4.03 -13.74
C ARG A 381 -49.53 -2.77 -13.92
N ASP A 382 -48.91 -1.60 -14.01
CA ASP A 382 -49.63 -0.33 -14.22
C ASP A 382 -50.49 -0.40 -15.49
N LYS A 383 -49.92 -0.87 -16.61
CA LYS A 383 -50.67 -1.08 -17.85
C LYS A 383 -51.87 -2.02 -17.68
N ALA A 384 -51.70 -3.15 -16.98
CA ALA A 384 -52.80 -4.10 -16.73
C ALA A 384 -53.88 -3.53 -15.80
N VAL A 385 -53.51 -2.66 -14.85
CA VAL A 385 -54.46 -1.91 -13.99
C VAL A 385 -55.28 -0.94 -14.84
N ASP A 386 -54.62 -0.16 -15.71
CA ASP A 386 -55.27 0.82 -16.59
C ASP A 386 -56.22 0.16 -17.59
N GLU A 387 -55.79 -0.95 -18.22
CA GLU A 387 -56.62 -1.75 -19.13
C GLU A 387 -57.87 -2.33 -18.43
N ALA A 388 -57.72 -2.87 -17.22
CA ALA A 388 -58.84 -3.37 -16.42
C ALA A 388 -59.80 -2.25 -15.98
N ALA A 389 -59.28 -1.06 -15.62
CA ALA A 389 -60.08 0.10 -15.26
C ALA A 389 -60.87 0.64 -16.47
N ALA A 390 -60.24 0.73 -17.64
CA ALA A 390 -60.88 1.12 -18.89
C ALA A 390 -61.99 0.12 -19.30
N ALA A 391 -61.74 -1.19 -19.16
CA ALA A 391 -62.74 -2.22 -19.42
C ALA A 391 -63.93 -2.15 -18.45
N SER A 392 -63.68 -1.92 -17.15
CA SER A 392 -64.74 -1.72 -16.15
C SER A 392 -65.64 -0.53 -16.51
N ASN A 393 -65.08 0.58 -17.00
CA ASN A 393 -65.86 1.73 -17.45
C ASN A 393 -66.64 1.45 -18.74
N LYS A 394 -66.10 0.67 -19.68
CA LYS A 394 -66.83 0.22 -20.88
C LYS A 394 -68.02 -0.70 -20.54
N ILE A 395 -67.90 -1.56 -19.53
CA ILE A 395 -69.02 -2.40 -19.04
C ILE A 395 -70.15 -1.54 -18.47
N LYS A 396 -69.84 -0.50 -17.68
CA LYS A 396 -70.86 0.45 -17.16
C LYS A 396 -71.63 1.17 -18.27
N LEU A 397 -71.04 1.26 -19.48
CA LEU A 397 -71.64 1.85 -20.68
C LEU A 397 -72.30 0.81 -21.61
N GLY A 398 -72.31 -0.48 -21.25
CA GLY A 398 -72.84 -1.57 -22.08
C GLY A 398 -71.99 -1.94 -23.30
N LEU A 399 -70.75 -1.41 -23.39
CA LEU A 399 -69.85 -1.56 -24.55
C LEU A 399 -68.94 -2.79 -24.48
N LEU A 400 -68.99 -3.58 -23.40
CA LEU A 400 -68.15 -4.76 -23.17
C LEU A 400 -68.92 -5.85 -22.40
N LYS A 401 -68.47 -7.11 -22.49
CA LYS A 401 -69.03 -8.25 -21.72
C LYS A 401 -68.26 -8.51 -20.42
N GLN A 402 -68.95 -9.07 -19.42
CA GLN A 402 -68.39 -9.44 -18.12
C GLN A 402 -67.16 -10.36 -18.23
N ASP A 403 -67.18 -11.32 -19.16
CA ASP A 403 -66.15 -12.34 -19.35
C ASP A 403 -64.80 -11.74 -19.83
N GLU A 404 -64.83 -10.61 -20.53
CA GLU A 404 -63.62 -9.91 -20.99
C GLU A 404 -62.94 -9.18 -19.82
N LEU A 405 -63.71 -8.64 -18.87
CA LEU A 405 -63.17 -8.07 -17.63
C LEU A 405 -62.58 -9.16 -16.72
N GLN A 406 -63.14 -10.37 -16.69
CA GLN A 406 -62.53 -11.49 -15.95
C GLN A 406 -61.12 -11.80 -16.47
N LYS A 407 -60.96 -11.93 -17.80
CA LYS A 407 -59.64 -12.16 -18.43
C LYS A 407 -58.64 -11.04 -18.15
N LEU A 408 -59.08 -9.78 -18.18
CA LEU A 408 -58.20 -8.63 -17.85
C LEU A 408 -57.81 -8.60 -16.36
N ASN A 409 -58.71 -9.00 -15.44
CA ASN A 409 -58.35 -9.16 -14.03
C ASN A 409 -57.36 -10.31 -13.81
N GLU A 410 -57.45 -11.42 -14.55
CA GLU A 410 -56.44 -12.49 -14.51
C GLU A 410 -55.07 -12.01 -15.02
N VAL A 411 -55.03 -11.17 -16.05
CA VAL A 411 -53.78 -10.54 -16.54
C VAL A 411 -53.20 -9.61 -15.48
N ARG A 412 -54.03 -8.77 -14.84
CA ARG A 412 -53.62 -7.89 -13.74
C ARG A 412 -53.04 -8.67 -12.56
N GLU A 413 -53.69 -9.75 -12.15
CA GLU A 413 -53.22 -10.62 -11.08
C GLU A 413 -51.88 -11.30 -11.41
N LYS A 414 -51.71 -11.78 -12.65
CA LYS A 414 -50.41 -12.31 -13.11
C LYS A 414 -49.32 -11.24 -13.11
N ALA A 415 -49.64 -9.99 -13.45
CA ALA A 415 -48.70 -8.88 -13.37
C ALA A 415 -48.32 -8.53 -11.91
N GLU A 416 -49.27 -8.55 -10.97
CA GLU A 416 -48.99 -8.40 -9.53
C GLU A 416 -48.08 -9.52 -8.98
N GLN A 417 -48.29 -10.77 -9.43
CA GLN A 417 -47.41 -11.90 -9.10
C GLN A 417 -45.99 -11.73 -9.69
N ALA A 418 -45.89 -11.28 -10.94
CA ALA A 418 -44.61 -11.00 -11.60
C ALA A 418 -43.84 -9.86 -10.91
N VAL A 419 -44.53 -8.79 -10.50
CA VAL A 419 -43.94 -7.70 -9.69
C VAL A 419 -43.31 -8.23 -8.42
N THR A 420 -43.99 -9.15 -7.74
CA THR A 420 -43.48 -9.72 -6.50
C THR A 420 -42.28 -10.63 -6.77
N ALA A 421 -42.33 -11.49 -7.79
CA ALA A 421 -41.22 -12.36 -8.17
C ALA A 421 -39.96 -11.58 -8.58
N SER A 422 -40.09 -10.55 -9.43
CA SER A 422 -38.95 -9.71 -9.83
C SER A 422 -38.39 -8.89 -8.67
N TRP A 423 -39.24 -8.42 -7.74
CA TRP A 423 -38.77 -7.74 -6.53
C TRP A 423 -37.93 -8.67 -5.64
N LEU A 424 -38.37 -9.92 -5.42
CA LEU A 424 -37.55 -10.89 -4.68
C LEU A 424 -36.20 -11.15 -5.37
N GLY A 425 -36.18 -11.26 -6.70
CA GLY A 425 -34.94 -11.39 -7.48
C GLY A 425 -33.99 -10.21 -7.28
N TYR A 426 -34.52 -8.98 -7.37
CA TYR A 426 -33.79 -7.74 -7.09
C TYR A 426 -33.24 -7.69 -5.66
N LYS A 427 -34.03 -8.08 -4.65
CA LYS A 427 -33.56 -8.14 -3.25
C LYS A 427 -32.42 -9.15 -3.05
N LEU A 428 -32.45 -10.30 -3.72
CA LEU A 428 -31.35 -11.28 -3.66
C LEU A 428 -30.08 -10.76 -4.34
N ALA A 429 -30.20 -10.09 -5.48
CA ALA A 429 -29.06 -9.49 -6.19
C ALA A 429 -28.43 -8.32 -5.41
N LEU A 430 -29.27 -7.45 -4.81
CA LEU A 430 -28.80 -6.41 -3.88
C LEU A 430 -28.08 -7.00 -2.66
N GLY A 431 -28.57 -8.12 -2.12
CA GLY A 431 -27.94 -8.82 -1.01
C GLY A 431 -26.54 -9.36 -1.36
N LYS A 432 -26.36 -9.97 -2.55
CA LYS A 432 -25.03 -10.38 -3.05
C LYS A 432 -24.11 -9.17 -3.19
N LEU A 433 -24.53 -8.12 -3.90
CA LEU A 433 -23.74 -6.89 -4.04
C LEU A 433 -23.40 -6.24 -2.67
N ASN A 434 -24.29 -6.35 -1.67
CA ASN A 434 -24.00 -5.88 -0.31
C ASN A 434 -22.91 -6.71 0.39
N VAL A 435 -22.87 -8.03 0.18
CA VAL A 435 -21.77 -8.90 0.66
C VAL A 435 -20.45 -8.48 0.01
N ASP A 436 -20.44 -8.30 -1.31
CA ASP A 436 -19.21 -8.06 -2.08
C ASP A 436 -18.64 -6.65 -1.87
N SER A 437 -19.52 -5.65 -1.77
CA SER A 437 -19.17 -4.27 -1.39
C SER A 437 -18.79 -4.10 0.09
N GLY A 438 -18.81 -5.18 0.89
CA GLY A 438 -18.48 -5.13 2.31
C GLY A 438 -19.51 -4.38 3.17
N GLY A 439 -20.77 -4.34 2.76
CA GLY A 439 -21.89 -3.73 3.49
C GLY A 439 -22.22 -2.28 3.10
N GLU A 440 -21.74 -1.80 1.95
CA GLU A 440 -21.97 -0.41 1.54
C GLU A 440 -23.34 -0.19 0.90
N VAL A 441 -23.89 -1.19 0.20
CA VAL A 441 -25.20 -1.10 -0.48
C VAL A 441 -26.33 -0.87 0.52
N GLU A 442 -26.32 -1.54 1.66
CA GLU A 442 -27.34 -1.43 2.73
C GLU A 442 -27.50 0.01 3.24
N ARG A 443 -26.40 0.79 3.24
CA ARG A 443 -26.41 2.23 3.61
C ARG A 443 -27.16 3.10 2.61
N THR A 444 -27.43 2.59 1.41
CA THR A 444 -28.16 3.31 0.34
C THR A 444 -29.65 2.96 0.30
N TYR A 445 -30.11 2.00 1.10
CA TYR A 445 -31.49 1.52 1.07
C TYR A 445 -32.50 2.62 1.41
N LYS A 446 -33.56 2.69 0.62
CA LYS A 446 -34.70 3.60 0.74
C LYS A 446 -35.98 2.78 0.79
N LYS A 447 -36.85 3.10 1.76
CA LYS A 447 -38.18 2.50 1.86
C LYS A 447 -39.07 2.95 0.69
N GLY A 448 -39.89 2.05 0.18
CA GLY A 448 -40.86 2.28 -0.88
C GLY A 448 -40.60 1.49 -2.15
N VAL A 449 -41.46 1.70 -3.15
CA VAL A 449 -41.31 1.12 -4.50
C VAL A 449 -40.18 1.84 -5.24
N LEU A 450 -39.39 1.10 -6.02
CA LEU A 450 -38.41 1.64 -6.97
C LEU A 450 -39.05 2.73 -7.86
N PRO A 451 -38.40 3.90 -8.11
CA PRO A 451 -38.91 4.92 -9.04
C PRO A 451 -38.74 4.50 -10.52
N TYR A 452 -39.52 3.52 -10.98
CA TYR A 452 -39.31 2.78 -12.24
C TYR A 452 -39.58 3.52 -13.57
N ARG A 453 -39.99 4.79 -13.53
CA ARG A 453 -40.37 5.56 -14.74
C ARG A 453 -39.15 6.17 -15.45
N GLU A 454 -38.14 6.55 -14.68
CA GLU A 454 -36.88 7.12 -15.15
C GLU A 454 -35.78 6.49 -14.30
N ILE A 455 -35.08 5.51 -14.87
CA ILE A 455 -34.02 4.75 -14.18
C ILE A 455 -32.75 4.88 -15.00
N ASP A 456 -31.65 5.12 -14.30
CA ASP A 456 -30.30 5.08 -14.85
C ASP A 456 -30.00 3.68 -15.41
N ASP A 457 -29.58 3.59 -16.68
CA ASP A 457 -29.23 2.33 -17.33
C ASP A 457 -27.98 1.69 -16.69
N GLY A 458 -27.17 2.45 -15.95
CA GLY A 458 -25.91 2.00 -15.35
C GLY A 458 -24.79 1.73 -16.38
N LEU A 459 -25.04 2.07 -17.65
CA LEU A 459 -24.22 1.79 -18.83
C LEU A 459 -23.76 3.09 -19.54
N ALA A 460 -24.21 4.26 -19.08
CA ALA A 460 -23.63 5.54 -19.48
C ALA A 460 -22.10 5.53 -19.37
N LYS A 461 -21.38 6.23 -20.26
CA LYS A 461 -19.91 6.26 -20.19
C LYS A 461 -19.46 6.90 -18.88
N ILE A 462 -18.78 6.11 -18.04
CA ILE A 462 -17.93 6.67 -17.00
C ILE A 462 -16.82 7.40 -17.75
N LYS A 463 -16.77 8.73 -17.66
CA LYS A 463 -15.49 9.41 -17.88
C LYS A 463 -14.56 8.78 -16.84
N PRO A 464 -13.47 8.08 -17.21
CA PRO A 464 -12.53 7.57 -16.24
C PRO A 464 -12.19 8.75 -15.32
N PRO A 465 -12.26 8.59 -13.99
CA PRO A 465 -12.05 9.69 -13.09
C PRO A 465 -10.75 10.36 -13.50
N GLN A 466 -10.80 11.66 -13.81
CA GLN A 466 -9.55 12.39 -14.06
C GLN A 466 -8.69 12.10 -12.84
N PRO A 467 -7.50 11.48 -13.04
CA PRO A 467 -6.82 10.73 -12.01
C PRO A 467 -6.80 11.61 -10.78
N GLU A 468 -7.46 11.16 -9.69
CA GLU A 468 -7.70 11.98 -8.49
C GLU A 468 -6.44 12.80 -8.26
N LYS A 469 -6.50 14.13 -8.45
CA LYS A 469 -5.30 14.96 -8.58
C LYS A 469 -4.44 14.74 -7.35
N LYS A 470 -3.44 13.83 -7.44
CA LYS A 470 -2.97 13.02 -6.31
C LYS A 470 -2.95 13.87 -5.06
N GLY A 471 -3.96 13.68 -4.20
CA GLY A 471 -4.28 14.60 -3.11
C GLY A 471 -3.00 14.89 -2.36
N PRO A 472 -2.49 16.14 -2.38
CA PRO A 472 -1.06 16.44 -2.29
C PRO A 472 -0.43 15.70 -1.12
N SER A 473 0.36 14.68 -1.44
CA SER A 473 0.68 13.65 -0.46
C SER A 473 1.63 14.18 0.58
N LEU A 474 1.32 13.86 1.83
CA LEU A 474 2.17 14.12 2.97
C LEU A 474 2.97 12.86 3.26
N LYS A 475 4.28 12.98 3.44
CA LYS A 475 5.10 11.94 4.04
C LYS A 475 5.17 12.18 5.55
N TRP A 476 5.12 11.12 6.34
CA TRP A 476 5.37 11.18 7.77
C TRP A 476 6.47 10.20 8.18
N GLU A 477 7.16 10.55 9.25
CA GLU A 477 8.25 9.77 9.82
C GLU A 477 8.12 9.79 11.34
N LEU A 478 8.46 8.69 11.99
CA LEU A 478 8.35 8.49 13.42
C LEU A 478 9.71 7.98 13.92
N LYS A 479 10.40 8.78 14.73
CA LYS A 479 11.72 8.45 15.27
C LYS A 479 11.62 8.11 16.75
N PRO A 480 12.18 6.98 17.24
CA PRO A 480 12.37 6.77 18.66
C PRO A 480 13.13 7.95 19.26
N SER A 481 12.61 8.52 20.34
CA SER A 481 13.13 9.76 20.95
C SER A 481 13.68 9.53 22.34
N VAL A 482 13.02 8.68 23.14
CA VAL A 482 13.46 8.30 24.50
C VAL A 482 13.10 6.85 24.75
N GLY A 483 14.08 5.96 24.52
CA GLY A 483 13.89 4.51 24.53
C GLY A 483 12.74 4.08 23.61
N ASP A 484 12.10 2.97 23.95
CA ASP A 484 10.88 2.51 23.26
C ASP A 484 9.62 3.28 23.70
N LEU A 485 9.71 4.07 24.77
CA LEU A 485 8.57 4.72 25.41
C LEU A 485 8.02 5.88 24.55
N LEU A 486 8.89 6.77 24.07
CA LEU A 486 8.51 7.97 23.32
C LEU A 486 9.04 8.00 21.89
N SER A 487 8.22 8.49 20.98
CA SER A 487 8.58 8.74 19.58
C SER A 487 8.22 10.15 19.13
N ASP A 488 9.08 10.70 18.26
CA ASP A 488 8.95 12.00 17.61
C ASP A 488 8.34 11.82 16.21
N PHE A 489 7.06 12.17 16.06
CA PHE A 489 6.34 12.15 14.79
C PHE A 489 6.60 13.44 14.00
N SER A 490 7.08 13.34 12.77
CA SER A 490 7.45 14.45 11.89
C SER A 490 6.73 14.33 10.54
N VAL A 491 6.47 15.46 9.87
CA VAL A 491 5.78 15.48 8.58
C VAL A 491 6.48 16.31 7.52
N GLN A 492 6.32 15.91 6.26
CA GLN A 492 6.76 16.63 5.08
C GLN A 492 5.57 16.75 4.13
N ALA A 493 5.01 17.97 4.02
CA ALA A 493 3.92 18.30 3.12
C ALA A 493 4.45 19.03 1.87
N ASP A 494 3.73 18.93 0.74
CA ASP A 494 4.03 19.75 -0.45
C ASP A 494 3.97 21.25 -0.12
N LYS A 495 5.03 21.99 -0.44
CA LYS A 495 5.10 23.44 -0.29
C LYS A 495 3.93 24.17 -0.98
N LYS A 496 3.37 23.60 -2.05
CA LYS A 496 2.21 24.13 -2.79
C LYS A 496 0.93 24.22 -1.96
N LEU A 497 0.80 23.43 -0.87
CA LEU A 497 -0.32 23.53 0.06
C LEU A 497 -0.31 24.83 0.89
N GLY A 498 0.86 25.46 1.06
CA GLY A 498 0.99 26.67 1.87
C GLY A 498 0.63 26.49 3.35
N ALA A 499 0.64 25.24 3.85
CA ALA A 499 0.43 24.91 5.24
C ALA A 499 1.62 25.37 6.10
N THR A 500 1.34 25.84 7.31
CA THR A 500 2.32 26.30 8.31
C THR A 500 2.47 25.30 9.45
N ASP A 501 1.37 24.67 9.84
CA ASP A 501 1.25 23.82 11.03
C ASP A 501 0.47 22.54 10.71
N TYR A 502 0.56 21.54 11.60
CA TYR A 502 -0.20 20.30 11.55
C TYR A 502 -0.66 19.89 12.96
N ALA A 503 -1.71 19.07 13.03
CA ALA A 503 -2.13 18.38 14.23
C ALA A 503 -2.62 16.97 13.88
N LEU A 504 -2.50 16.05 14.84
CA LEU A 504 -2.98 14.68 14.74
C LEU A 504 -4.23 14.48 15.58
N PHE A 505 -5.08 13.54 15.15
CA PHE A 505 -6.34 13.22 15.80
C PHE A 505 -6.57 11.70 15.78
N THR A 506 -7.28 11.17 16.77
CA THR A 506 -7.81 9.80 16.70
C THR A 506 -8.96 9.70 15.70
N ALA A 507 -9.42 8.49 15.37
CA ALA A 507 -10.60 8.27 14.52
C ALA A 507 -11.86 8.98 15.03
N GLU A 508 -11.94 9.27 16.33
CA GLU A 508 -13.05 9.98 17.00
C GLU A 508 -12.89 11.51 17.00
N GLY A 509 -11.80 12.04 16.43
CA GLY A 509 -11.52 13.48 16.35
C GLY A 509 -10.88 14.08 17.60
N LYS A 510 -10.41 13.26 18.56
CA LYS A 510 -9.68 13.74 19.75
C LYS A 510 -8.23 14.11 19.38
N PRO A 511 -7.72 15.30 19.74
CA PRO A 511 -6.38 15.76 19.33
C PRO A 511 -5.25 15.05 20.10
N ILE A 512 -4.28 14.50 19.38
CA ILE A 512 -3.07 13.89 19.95
C ILE A 512 -2.00 14.97 20.05
N GLY A 513 -1.59 15.31 21.27
CA GLY A 513 -0.67 16.41 21.53
C GLY A 513 -1.20 17.79 21.10
N ARG A 514 -0.28 18.71 20.81
CA ARG A 514 -0.59 20.09 20.37
C ARG A 514 -0.31 20.27 18.89
N LYS A 515 -1.02 21.20 18.24
CA LYS A 515 -0.68 21.73 16.91
C LYS A 515 0.80 22.16 16.86
N LYS A 516 1.59 21.62 15.94
CA LYS A 516 3.02 21.91 15.76
C LYS A 516 3.27 22.55 14.40
N PRO A 517 4.27 23.44 14.26
CA PRO A 517 4.77 23.85 12.95
C PRO A 517 5.28 22.64 12.16
N ILE A 518 5.07 22.58 10.84
CA ILE A 518 5.41 21.42 10.00
C ILE A 518 6.87 20.97 10.11
N HIS A 519 7.79 21.89 10.40
CA HIS A 519 9.22 21.62 10.57
C HIS A 519 9.63 21.18 12.00
N LYS A 520 8.67 20.93 12.91
CA LYS A 520 8.93 20.48 14.28
C LYS A 520 8.22 19.15 14.57
N PRO A 521 8.89 18.19 15.25
CA PRO A 521 8.25 16.94 15.63
C PRO A 521 7.18 17.15 16.71
N LEU A 522 6.18 16.27 16.70
CA LEU A 522 5.20 16.05 17.74
C LEU A 522 5.64 14.81 18.53
N ARG A 523 6.10 15.03 19.76
CA ARG A 523 6.52 13.96 20.68
C ARG A 523 5.32 13.34 21.37
N HIS A 524 5.19 12.01 21.32
CA HIS A 524 4.18 11.26 22.07
C HIS A 524 4.68 9.85 22.44
N LEU A 525 3.88 9.07 23.15
CA LEU A 525 4.10 7.65 23.37
C LEU A 525 4.16 6.88 22.04
N SER A 526 5.14 6.00 21.89
CA SER A 526 5.33 5.20 20.66
C SER A 526 4.12 4.33 20.30
N VAL A 527 3.31 3.95 21.30
CA VAL A 527 2.07 3.15 21.10
C VAL A 527 1.02 3.87 20.25
N MET A 528 0.90 5.20 20.35
CA MET A 528 -0.12 5.97 19.59
C MET A 528 0.00 5.73 18.09
N PHE A 529 1.25 5.58 17.63
CA PHE A 529 1.58 5.43 16.21
C PHE A 529 1.74 3.95 15.80
N SER A 530 1.36 3.00 16.66
CA SER A 530 1.44 1.57 16.36
C SER A 530 0.36 1.08 15.38
N GLN A 531 -0.69 1.89 15.18
CA GLN A 531 -1.74 1.71 14.17
C GLN A 531 -2.03 3.07 13.51
N PRO A 532 -1.14 3.59 12.65
CA PRO A 532 -1.31 4.92 12.06
C PRO A 532 -2.58 5.00 11.19
N ASP A 533 -3.00 3.87 10.59
CA ASP A 533 -4.27 3.73 9.86
C ASP A 533 -5.53 4.05 10.73
N SER A 534 -5.39 4.18 12.06
CA SER A 534 -6.44 4.65 12.99
C SER A 534 -6.39 6.15 13.32
N LEU A 535 -5.38 6.87 12.79
CA LEU A 535 -5.12 8.27 13.05
C LEU A 535 -5.40 9.14 11.82
N ASN A 536 -5.86 10.35 12.07
CA ASN A 536 -6.05 11.38 11.07
C ASN A 536 -5.07 12.53 11.30
N ILE A 537 -4.69 13.21 10.21
CA ILE A 537 -3.89 14.42 10.22
C ILE A 537 -4.70 15.57 9.59
N ALA A 538 -4.60 16.76 10.19
CA ALA A 538 -5.01 18.00 9.55
C ALA A 538 -3.82 18.95 9.41
N LEU A 539 -3.71 19.58 8.25
CA LEU A 539 -2.76 20.64 7.94
C LEU A 539 -3.45 21.99 8.01
N PHE A 540 -2.78 22.96 8.63
CA PHE A 540 -3.31 24.29 8.91
C PHE A 540 -2.49 25.36 8.22
N LYS A 541 -3.18 26.45 7.85
CA LYS A 541 -2.56 27.75 7.56
C LYS A 541 -3.13 28.74 8.57
N LYS A 542 -2.31 29.11 9.56
CA LYS A 542 -2.77 29.80 10.79
C LYS A 542 -3.78 28.95 11.59
N ASN A 543 -5.08 29.22 11.43
CA ASN A 543 -6.18 28.57 12.14
C ASN A 543 -7.21 27.93 11.20
N GLU A 544 -6.98 27.95 9.88
CA GLU A 544 -7.85 27.30 8.89
C GLU A 544 -7.21 25.98 8.43
N ILE A 545 -8.01 24.92 8.31
CA ILE A 545 -7.58 23.64 7.72
C ILE A 545 -7.46 23.86 6.21
N VAL A 546 -6.31 23.52 5.65
CA VAL A 546 -6.04 23.60 4.21
C VAL A 546 -6.05 22.24 3.51
N ALA A 547 -5.82 21.16 4.27
CA ALA A 547 -5.98 19.79 3.83
C ALA A 547 -6.00 18.83 5.04
N GLU A 548 -6.65 17.69 4.93
CA GLU A 548 -6.72 16.64 5.95
C GLU A 548 -6.78 15.23 5.32
N GLY A 549 -6.46 14.20 6.10
CA GLY A 549 -6.54 12.81 5.63
C GLY A 549 -6.20 11.79 6.71
N ALA A 550 -6.50 10.52 6.43
CA ALA A 550 -6.03 9.42 7.26
C ALA A 550 -4.52 9.18 7.02
N LEU A 551 -3.78 8.89 8.08
CA LEU A 551 -2.41 8.39 7.93
C LEU A 551 -2.46 6.96 7.38
N SER A 552 -1.45 6.59 6.61
CA SER A 552 -1.20 5.21 6.19
C SER A 552 0.30 4.89 6.21
N GLY A 553 0.66 3.65 6.49
CA GLY A 553 2.07 3.20 6.52
C GLY A 553 2.36 2.34 7.75
N TYR A 554 3.50 1.63 7.76
CA TYR A 554 3.83 0.66 8.81
C TYR A 554 5.12 1.05 9.54
N GLY A 555 5.10 0.93 10.87
CA GLY A 555 6.25 1.16 11.73
C GLY A 555 6.64 2.64 11.85
N THR A 556 7.81 2.99 11.32
CA THR A 556 8.48 4.28 11.58
C THR A 556 8.31 5.33 10.47
N SER A 557 7.52 5.07 9.43
CA SER A 557 7.22 6.07 8.40
C SER A 557 6.02 5.67 7.53
N GLY A 558 5.50 6.63 6.77
CA GLY A 558 4.40 6.39 5.85
C GLY A 558 3.99 7.63 5.07
N THR A 559 2.76 7.59 4.54
CA THR A 559 2.15 8.66 3.76
C THR A 559 0.75 9.01 4.26
N ALA A 560 0.19 10.12 3.80
CA ALA A 560 -1.23 10.43 3.88
C ALA A 560 -1.64 11.05 2.55
N THR A 561 -2.74 10.56 1.97
CA THR A 561 -3.43 11.24 0.87
C THR A 561 -4.30 12.31 1.48
N LEU A 562 -4.15 13.55 1.04
CA LEU A 562 -4.83 14.69 1.65
C LEU A 562 -5.92 15.26 0.74
N ASP A 563 -7.12 15.42 1.31
CA ASP A 563 -8.26 16.11 0.69
C ASP A 563 -8.53 17.45 1.39
N LYS A 564 -9.24 18.35 0.72
CA LYS A 564 -9.61 19.68 1.24
C LYS A 564 -10.91 19.69 2.06
N SER A 565 -11.70 18.61 2.06
CA SER A 565 -13.01 18.58 2.71
C SER A 565 -13.41 17.20 3.22
N GLY A 566 -12.55 16.59 4.04
CA GLY A 566 -12.92 15.40 4.80
C GLY A 566 -13.95 15.68 5.91
N GLY A 567 -14.35 14.60 6.60
CA GLY A 567 -15.27 14.69 7.74
C GLY A 567 -14.66 15.26 9.02
N LEU A 568 -13.33 15.42 9.10
CA LEU A 568 -12.63 15.89 10.29
C LEU A 568 -12.88 17.39 10.51
N ALA A 569 -12.81 18.20 9.44
CA ALA A 569 -13.10 19.63 9.47
C ALA A 569 -14.53 19.98 9.95
N ALA A 570 -15.46 19.02 9.90
CA ALA A 570 -16.81 19.19 10.44
C ALA A 570 -16.88 19.04 11.98
N MET A 571 -15.96 18.29 12.59
CA MET A 571 -15.98 17.91 14.02
C MET A 571 -15.70 19.10 14.96
N PRO A 572 -16.43 19.23 16.09
CA PRO A 572 -16.22 20.34 17.03
C PRO A 572 -14.82 20.40 17.64
N ALA A 573 -14.30 19.27 18.12
CA ALA A 573 -12.97 19.19 18.77
C ALA A 573 -11.82 19.60 17.83
N VAL A 574 -11.96 19.31 16.53
CA VAL A 574 -11.00 19.70 15.50
C VAL A 574 -10.99 21.22 15.29
N LYS A 575 -12.16 21.88 15.37
CA LYS A 575 -12.28 23.35 15.28
C LYS A 575 -11.72 24.05 16.52
N GLU A 576 -11.91 23.48 17.71
CA GLU A 576 -11.30 23.99 18.95
C GLU A 576 -9.76 23.86 18.91
N ALA A 577 -9.24 22.71 18.47
CA ALA A 577 -7.81 22.51 18.25
C ALA A 577 -7.23 23.45 17.18
N ALA A 578 -7.99 23.78 16.14
CA ALA A 578 -7.61 24.74 15.11
C ALA A 578 -7.43 26.16 15.68
N ALA A 579 -8.30 26.57 16.62
CA ALA A 579 -8.30 27.89 17.24
C ALA A 579 -7.17 28.09 18.27
N ALA A 580 -6.64 27.02 18.87
CA ALA A 580 -5.52 27.07 19.80
C ALA A 580 -4.24 27.64 19.13
N GLN A 581 -3.64 28.66 19.76
CA GLN A 581 -2.41 29.29 19.25
C GLN A 581 -1.18 28.42 19.46
N ALA A 582 -0.30 28.38 18.47
CA ALA A 582 0.95 27.60 18.51
C ALA A 582 2.03 28.21 19.43
N SER A 583 1.84 29.43 19.96
CA SER A 583 2.90 30.16 20.67
C SER A 583 2.41 31.19 21.72
N SER A 584 2.08 30.74 22.93
CA SER A 584 2.27 31.54 24.16
C SER A 584 2.00 30.71 25.43
N ALA A 585 3.06 30.43 26.20
CA ALA A 585 3.07 29.87 27.57
C ALA A 585 2.36 28.52 27.82
N PRO A 586 2.80 27.73 28.83
CA PRO A 586 2.08 26.53 29.23
C PRO A 586 0.78 26.89 29.97
N GLN A 587 -0.35 26.79 29.28
CA GLN A 587 -1.63 26.51 29.96
C GLN A 587 -1.50 25.15 30.68
N ASN A 588 -1.80 25.13 31.97
CA ASN A 588 -1.66 23.94 32.83
C ASN A 588 -2.49 22.77 32.27
N GLY A 589 -1.82 21.64 31.98
CA GLY A 589 -2.47 20.34 31.72
C GLY A 589 -2.58 19.90 30.25
N ALA A 590 -2.30 20.74 29.25
CA ALA A 590 -2.47 20.37 27.83
C ALA A 590 -1.27 19.59 27.25
N GLY A 591 -0.86 18.51 27.89
CA GLY A 591 0.20 17.61 27.42
C GLY A 591 0.41 16.48 28.43
N GLY A 592 0.55 15.24 27.95
CA GLY A 592 0.60 14.07 28.82
C GLY A 592 1.75 14.10 29.84
N THR A 593 1.54 13.47 30.98
CA THR A 593 2.50 13.42 32.10
C THR A 593 2.87 11.99 32.43
N LEU A 594 4.16 11.74 32.60
CA LEU A 594 4.71 10.47 33.06
C LEU A 594 5.08 10.53 34.55
N ILE A 595 4.93 9.40 35.22
CA ILE A 595 5.65 9.08 36.46
C ILE A 595 6.55 7.88 36.13
N ILE A 596 7.84 7.97 36.48
CA ILE A 596 8.83 6.93 36.26
C ILE A 596 9.61 6.76 37.57
N GLY A 597 9.36 5.66 38.29
CA GLY A 597 9.93 5.47 39.62
C GLY A 597 9.50 6.60 40.55
N THR A 598 10.47 7.37 41.06
CA THR A 598 10.23 8.51 41.97
C THR A 598 10.11 9.87 41.26
N TYR A 599 10.18 9.92 39.93
CA TYR A 599 10.15 11.16 39.15
C TYR A 599 8.79 11.40 38.49
N ARG A 600 8.33 12.66 38.45
CA ARG A 600 7.21 13.11 37.61
C ARG A 600 7.71 14.03 36.50
N ILE A 601 7.37 13.70 35.25
CA ILE A 601 7.98 14.29 34.05
C ILE A 601 6.92 14.51 32.94
N PRO A 602 6.70 15.74 32.45
CA PRO A 602 5.92 16.02 31.25
C PRO A 602 6.55 15.38 30.00
N LEU A 603 5.74 14.85 29.06
CA LEU A 603 6.22 14.21 27.83
C LEU A 603 7.27 15.04 27.06
N GLU A 604 7.04 16.36 26.94
CA GLU A 604 7.92 17.26 26.19
C GLU A 604 9.25 17.55 26.90
N ALA A 605 9.34 17.30 28.21
CA ALA A 605 10.53 17.53 29.03
C ALA A 605 11.38 16.26 29.26
N LEU A 606 10.90 15.08 28.84
CA LEU A 606 11.66 13.84 28.97
C LEU A 606 12.81 13.80 27.94
N THR A 607 14.03 13.62 28.44
CA THR A 607 15.25 13.36 27.64
C THR A 607 15.78 11.95 27.90
N PRO A 608 16.67 11.39 27.05
CA PRO A 608 17.28 10.09 27.29
C PRO A 608 18.01 9.98 28.63
N GLU A 609 18.74 11.03 29.03
CA GLU A 609 19.48 11.11 30.29
C GLU A 609 18.51 11.05 31.47
N LEU A 610 17.52 11.96 31.48
CA LEU A 610 16.50 12.05 32.53
C LEU A 610 15.66 10.76 32.64
N TYR A 611 15.39 10.09 31.52
CA TYR A 611 14.72 8.79 31.51
C TYR A 611 15.56 7.70 32.17
N ASN A 612 16.86 7.61 31.86
CA ASN A 612 17.76 6.64 32.48
C ASN A 612 17.86 6.87 34.00
N THR A 613 18.06 8.12 34.42
CA THR A 613 18.07 8.53 35.83
C THR A 613 16.77 8.17 36.55
N ALA A 614 15.62 8.47 35.96
CA ALA A 614 14.32 8.16 36.55
C ALA A 614 14.07 6.64 36.62
N LYS A 615 14.40 5.90 35.54
CA LYS A 615 14.26 4.45 35.44
C LYS A 615 15.08 3.72 36.51
N ALA A 616 16.28 4.19 36.83
CA ALA A 616 17.09 3.60 37.90
C ALA A 616 16.38 3.59 39.27
N THR A 617 15.60 4.62 39.57
CA THR A 617 14.85 4.70 40.84
C THR A 617 13.68 3.72 40.95
N MET A 618 13.23 3.11 39.85
CA MET A 618 12.13 2.13 39.87
C MET A 618 12.47 0.91 40.73
N THR A 619 13.68 0.37 40.58
CA THR A 619 14.14 -0.82 41.32
C THR A 619 14.26 -0.55 42.81
N ALA A 620 14.81 0.61 43.20
CA ALA A 620 14.99 0.99 44.61
C ALA A 620 13.68 1.37 45.30
N SER A 621 12.73 1.98 44.58
CA SER A 621 11.45 2.43 45.13
C SER A 621 10.32 1.41 45.04
N GLY A 622 10.46 0.39 44.20
CA GLY A 622 9.39 -0.56 43.85
C GLY A 622 8.26 0.06 43.00
N GLN A 623 8.45 1.27 42.47
CA GLN A 623 7.43 2.01 41.72
C GLN A 623 7.57 1.81 40.21
N GLY A 624 6.43 1.61 39.55
CA GLY A 624 6.36 1.38 38.10
C GLY A 624 6.43 2.66 37.26
N VAL A 625 6.04 2.53 35.99
CA VAL A 625 5.77 3.68 35.10
C VAL A 625 4.26 3.88 34.99
N PHE A 626 3.82 5.13 35.10
CA PHE A 626 2.44 5.54 34.91
C PHE A 626 2.35 6.71 33.93
N TYR A 627 1.29 6.75 33.14
CA TYR A 627 1.01 7.80 32.18
C TYR A 627 -0.35 8.43 32.44
N LYS A 628 -0.42 9.75 32.35
CA LYS A 628 -1.68 10.51 32.32
C LYS A 628 -1.89 11.05 30.90
N SER A 629 -2.88 10.50 30.23
CA SER A 629 -3.29 10.90 28.87
C SER A 629 -3.88 12.30 28.84
N GLU A 630 -3.57 13.09 27.80
CA GLU A 630 -4.28 14.34 27.53
C GLU A 630 -5.63 14.11 26.83
N LEU A 631 -5.86 12.92 26.25
CA LEU A 631 -7.15 12.54 25.65
C LEU A 631 -8.22 12.23 26.70
N SER A 632 -7.83 12.03 27.97
CA SER A 632 -8.72 11.50 29.02
C SER A 632 -8.77 12.42 30.25
N GLY A 633 -9.99 12.73 30.69
CA GLY A 633 -10.28 13.84 31.62
C GLY A 633 -9.85 13.66 33.09
N GLY A 634 -8.94 12.75 33.43
CA GLY A 634 -8.44 12.69 34.82
C GLY A 634 -7.65 11.46 35.29
N ALA A 635 -7.75 10.31 34.63
CA ALA A 635 -7.17 9.06 35.13
C ALA A 635 -5.70 8.85 34.75
N TRP A 636 -4.96 8.17 35.62
CA TRP A 636 -3.64 7.61 35.32
C TRP A 636 -3.77 6.19 34.79
N ILE A 637 -2.80 5.74 33.99
CA ILE A 637 -2.78 4.43 33.34
C ILE A 637 -1.40 3.82 33.62
N SER A 638 -1.33 2.55 34.04
CA SER A 638 -0.04 1.87 34.26
C SER A 638 0.60 1.46 32.93
N ALA A 639 1.94 1.40 32.86
CA ALA A 639 2.65 1.05 31.63
C ALA A 639 2.31 -0.33 31.05
N ASP A 640 1.80 -1.27 31.87
CA ASP A 640 1.30 -2.55 31.39
C ASP A 640 -0.02 -2.44 30.61
N SER A 641 -0.78 -1.35 30.82
CA SER A 641 -2.05 -1.05 30.15
C SER A 641 -1.97 0.10 29.14
N VAL A 642 -0.89 0.88 29.15
CA VAL A 642 -0.58 1.93 28.15
C VAL A 642 -0.44 1.37 26.72
N LEU A 643 -0.23 0.06 26.56
CA LEU A 643 -0.11 -0.59 25.25
C LEU A 643 -1.43 -0.75 24.47
N ASP A 644 -2.58 -0.43 25.05
CA ASP A 644 -3.89 -0.40 24.38
C ASP A 644 -4.32 1.04 24.09
N LEU A 645 -4.52 1.38 22.82
CA LEU A 645 -4.96 2.71 22.38
C LEU A 645 -6.29 3.12 23.04
N LYS A 646 -7.22 2.16 23.23
CA LYS A 646 -8.53 2.44 23.85
C LYS A 646 -8.42 2.77 25.34
N ALA A 647 -7.41 2.22 26.03
CA ALA A 647 -7.13 2.58 27.42
C ALA A 647 -6.69 4.06 27.55
N LEU A 648 -6.05 4.62 26.53
CA LEU A 648 -5.65 6.04 26.49
C LEU A 648 -6.83 6.98 26.25
N GLU A 649 -7.94 6.47 25.69
CA GLU A 649 -9.15 7.23 25.32
C GLU A 649 -10.27 7.18 26.37
N ASP A 650 -10.32 6.16 27.25
CA ASP A 650 -11.34 5.99 28.29
C ASP A 650 -10.76 6.08 29.72
N ALA A 651 -10.98 7.22 30.38
CA ALA A 651 -10.54 7.47 31.76
C ALA A 651 -11.24 6.59 32.82
N ASN A 652 -12.37 5.95 32.50
CA ASN A 652 -13.14 5.10 33.43
C ASN A 652 -13.04 3.61 33.07
N GLY A 653 -12.25 3.26 32.06
CA GLY A 653 -12.04 1.89 31.62
C GLY A 653 -11.31 1.03 32.66
N PRO A 654 -11.33 -0.31 32.52
CA PRO A 654 -10.69 -1.24 33.46
C PRO A 654 -9.15 -1.12 33.52
N ALA A 655 -8.55 -0.34 32.62
CA ALA A 655 -7.13 -0.01 32.57
C ALA A 655 -6.73 1.20 33.45
N ALA A 656 -7.70 1.94 34.02
CA ALA A 656 -7.42 3.08 34.86
C ALA A 656 -6.77 2.67 36.20
N ALA A 657 -5.64 3.30 36.53
CA ALA A 657 -4.98 3.13 37.80
C ALA A 657 -5.78 3.84 38.92
N ALA A 658 -6.04 3.12 40.00
CA ALA A 658 -6.80 3.62 41.14
C ALA A 658 -6.11 4.83 41.80
N SER A 659 -6.88 5.86 42.15
CA SER A 659 -6.36 7.18 42.58
C SER A 659 -5.58 7.13 43.89
N ASP A 660 -5.93 6.20 44.78
CA ASP A 660 -5.24 5.88 46.02
C ASP A 660 -3.83 5.33 45.77
N LYS A 661 -3.67 4.43 44.78
CA LYS A 661 -2.36 3.89 44.38
C LYS A 661 -1.43 4.98 43.86
N ILE A 662 -1.95 5.94 43.09
CA ILE A 662 -1.16 7.07 42.59
C ILE A 662 -0.79 8.04 43.72
N ALA A 663 -1.71 8.31 44.64
CA ALA A 663 -1.45 9.16 45.81
C ALA A 663 -0.43 8.56 46.79
N ALA A 664 -0.26 7.23 46.80
CA ALA A 664 0.72 6.51 47.62
C ALA A 664 2.14 6.47 47.02
N LEU A 665 2.37 6.97 45.79
CA LEU A 665 3.68 7.00 45.15
C LEU A 665 4.62 8.00 45.85
N LYS A 666 5.80 7.54 46.26
CA LYS A 666 6.82 8.38 46.88
C LYS A 666 7.62 9.10 45.80
N LEU A 667 7.10 10.24 45.36
CA LEU A 667 7.76 11.11 44.38
C LEU A 667 8.78 12.01 45.08
N THR A 668 9.99 12.13 44.52
CA THR A 668 11.09 12.93 45.06
C THR A 668 11.43 14.14 44.20
N VAL A 669 11.16 14.07 42.88
CA VAL A 669 11.51 15.10 41.90
C VAL A 669 10.36 15.33 40.92
N GLU A 670 10.02 16.59 40.68
CA GLU A 670 9.11 17.03 39.61
C GLU A 670 9.87 17.87 38.59
N ILE A 671 9.70 17.55 37.30
CA ILE A 671 10.22 18.32 36.18
C ILE A 671 9.09 19.18 35.66
N ASN A 672 9.26 20.50 35.65
CA ASN A 672 8.24 21.41 35.15
C ASN A 672 8.28 21.48 33.61
N PRO A 673 7.20 21.89 32.93
CA PRO A 673 7.17 22.07 31.47
C PRO A 673 8.21 23.06 30.90
N ALA A 674 8.85 23.87 31.75
CA ALA A 674 9.94 24.77 31.38
C ALA A 674 11.35 24.12 31.47
N GLY A 675 11.43 22.83 31.80
CA GLY A 675 12.70 22.11 32.03
C GLY A 675 13.35 22.38 33.39
N THR A 676 12.70 23.14 34.28
CA THR A 676 13.18 23.37 35.65
C THR A 676 12.84 22.20 36.56
N ILE A 677 13.76 21.84 37.44
CA ILE A 677 13.65 20.75 38.39
C ILE A 677 13.18 21.29 39.74
N SER A 678 12.22 20.63 40.38
CA SER A 678 11.71 20.96 41.71
C SER A 678 11.75 19.73 42.62
N PRO A 679 12.38 19.79 43.80
CA PRO A 679 12.30 18.71 44.77
C PRO A 679 10.88 18.65 45.37
N LEU A 680 10.31 17.45 45.43
CA LEU A 680 9.06 17.15 46.14
C LEU A 680 9.30 16.74 47.61
N LEU A 681 10.57 16.59 47.99
CA LEU A 681 11.02 16.35 49.36
C LEU A 681 10.91 17.62 50.21
N THR A 682 10.52 17.49 51.48
CA THR A 682 10.62 18.60 52.44
C THR A 682 12.08 18.92 52.75
N ALA A 683 12.37 20.15 53.19
CA ALA A 683 13.74 20.58 53.50
C ALA A 683 14.46 19.68 54.53
N ALA A 684 13.72 19.12 55.50
CA ALA A 684 14.24 18.16 56.46
C ALA A 684 14.62 16.82 55.81
N GLN A 685 13.76 16.29 54.93
CA GLN A 685 14.04 15.04 54.20
C GLN A 685 15.18 15.20 53.22
N LEU A 686 15.25 16.33 52.48
CA LEU A 686 16.35 16.62 51.56
C LEU A 686 17.69 16.72 52.30
N THR A 687 17.71 17.31 53.49
CA THR A 687 18.91 17.37 54.35
C THR A 687 19.32 15.98 54.84
N GLN A 688 18.35 15.13 55.23
CA GLN A 688 18.60 13.76 55.64
C GLN A 688 19.16 12.89 54.50
N GLU A 689 18.64 13.06 53.27
CA GLU A 689 19.12 12.35 52.08
C GLU A 689 20.56 12.76 51.71
N ILE A 690 20.87 14.06 51.79
CA ILE A 690 22.23 14.59 51.61
C ILE A 690 23.19 13.98 52.64
N GLU A 691 22.79 13.88 53.91
CA GLU A 691 23.62 13.27 54.97
C GLU A 691 23.85 11.77 54.72
N ALA A 692 22.84 11.05 54.24
CA ALA A 692 22.94 9.62 53.89
C ALA A 692 23.88 9.39 52.69
N LEU A 693 23.69 10.14 51.60
CA LEU A 693 24.54 10.06 50.39
C LEU A 693 25.98 10.48 50.68
N THR A 694 26.21 11.44 51.58
CA THR A 694 27.56 11.83 52.03
C THR A 694 28.28 10.64 52.68
N LYS A 695 27.62 9.95 53.61
CA LYS A 695 28.19 8.78 54.31
C LYS A 695 28.47 7.61 53.37
N GLU A 696 27.60 7.34 52.40
CA GLU A 696 27.82 6.26 51.44
C GLU A 696 28.93 6.60 50.43
N ALA A 697 29.02 7.87 49.97
CA ALA A 697 30.12 8.33 49.12
C ALA A 697 31.48 8.26 49.85
N GLU A 698 31.54 8.57 51.15
CA GLU A 698 32.75 8.39 51.96
C GLU A 698 33.12 6.90 52.14
N ARG A 699 32.13 6.03 52.35
CA ARG A 699 32.33 4.59 52.48
C ARG A 699 32.83 3.94 51.17
N LEU A 700 32.23 4.30 50.03
CA LEU A 700 32.65 3.81 48.72
C LEU A 700 34.08 4.29 48.37
N LYS A 701 34.44 5.52 48.76
CA LYS A 701 35.82 6.02 48.67
C LYS A 701 36.81 5.14 49.43
N GLN A 702 36.52 4.84 50.70
CA GLN A 702 37.38 4.00 51.54
C GLN A 702 37.52 2.58 50.96
N ALA A 703 36.41 1.96 50.55
CA ALA A 703 36.42 0.65 49.92
C ALA A 703 37.23 0.62 48.61
N LYS A 704 37.19 1.70 47.81
CA LYS A 704 38.02 1.87 46.62
C LYS A 704 39.50 1.98 46.98
N GLU A 705 39.86 2.83 47.93
CA GLU A 705 41.26 3.02 48.39
C GLU A 705 41.84 1.70 48.95
N GLU A 706 41.03 0.89 49.66
CA GLU A 706 41.39 -0.46 50.09
C GLU A 706 41.60 -1.44 48.92
N ALA A 707 40.75 -1.39 47.88
CA ALA A 707 40.88 -2.21 46.68
C ALA A 707 42.12 -1.83 45.84
N GLU A 708 42.48 -0.54 45.80
CA GLU A 708 43.70 0.00 45.19
C GLU A 708 44.94 -0.47 45.94
N ALA A 709 44.96 -0.36 47.28
CA ALA A 709 46.04 -0.89 48.12
C ALA A 709 46.20 -2.42 47.98
N ALA A 710 45.11 -3.14 47.68
CA ALA A 710 45.09 -4.57 47.42
C ALA A 710 45.32 -4.97 45.94
N ASN A 711 45.57 -4.02 45.03
CA ASN A 711 45.75 -4.23 43.58
C ASN A 711 44.61 -5.02 42.88
N LYS A 712 43.36 -4.89 43.35
CA LYS A 712 42.21 -5.62 42.78
C LYS A 712 41.57 -4.87 41.62
N ALA A 713 42.20 -4.91 40.43
CA ALA A 713 41.77 -4.16 39.24
C ALA A 713 40.25 -4.17 38.95
N ALA A 714 39.58 -5.32 39.08
CA ALA A 714 38.13 -5.43 38.86
C ALA A 714 37.27 -4.75 39.93
N ASP A 715 37.67 -4.83 41.21
CA ASP A 715 36.97 -4.14 42.30
C ASP A 715 37.23 -2.62 42.24
N ILE A 716 38.44 -2.19 41.89
CA ILE A 716 38.80 -0.77 41.69
C ILE A 716 37.93 -0.13 40.60
N ALA A 717 37.75 -0.82 39.46
CA ALA A 717 36.91 -0.33 38.36
C ALA A 717 35.44 -0.20 38.79
N ARG A 718 34.87 -1.23 39.43
CA ARG A 718 33.48 -1.21 39.92
C ARG A 718 33.26 -0.10 40.95
N LEU A 719 34.08 -0.07 42.01
CA LEU A 719 33.97 0.91 43.10
C LEU A 719 34.24 2.34 42.64
N SER A 720 35.02 2.54 41.57
CA SER A 720 35.18 3.88 40.96
C SER A 720 33.88 4.39 40.36
N VAL A 721 33.15 3.56 39.61
CA VAL A 721 31.86 3.96 39.01
C VAL A 721 30.79 4.15 40.08
N GLU A 722 30.72 3.23 41.07
CA GLU A 722 29.80 3.35 42.21
C GLU A 722 30.06 4.63 43.03
N TRP A 723 31.33 5.00 43.24
CA TRP A 723 31.71 6.22 43.96
C TRP A 723 31.39 7.51 43.21
N GLU A 724 31.67 7.58 41.90
CA GLU A 724 31.30 8.77 41.11
C GLU A 724 29.78 8.92 40.96
N ASP A 725 29.02 7.82 40.89
CA ASP A 725 27.54 7.88 40.91
C ASP A 725 27.04 8.46 42.25
N ALA A 726 27.55 7.96 43.39
CA ALA A 726 27.21 8.49 44.70
C ALA A 726 27.55 9.99 44.86
N LYS A 727 28.67 10.47 44.28
CA LYS A 727 28.97 11.91 44.21
C LYS A 727 28.00 12.68 43.34
N ALA A 728 27.66 12.16 42.16
CA ALA A 728 26.71 12.82 41.26
C ALA A 728 25.33 12.96 41.92
N GLN A 729 24.90 11.93 42.66
CA GLN A 729 23.66 11.94 43.44
C GLN A 729 23.70 12.98 44.57
N LEU A 730 24.80 13.02 45.32
CA LEU A 730 25.01 14.03 46.37
C LEU A 730 25.00 15.46 45.81
N ALA A 731 25.73 15.69 44.72
CA ALA A 731 25.82 16.99 44.06
C ALA A 731 24.48 17.43 43.45
N LEU A 732 23.68 16.48 42.92
CA LEU A 732 22.30 16.74 42.49
C LEU A 732 21.44 17.22 43.67
N MET A 733 21.44 16.51 44.80
CA MET A 733 20.63 16.89 45.96
C MET A 733 21.07 18.24 46.56
N GLN A 734 22.37 18.52 46.59
CA GLN A 734 22.92 19.82 47.00
C GLN A 734 22.50 20.96 46.05
N ALA A 735 22.52 20.72 44.73
CA ALA A 735 22.05 21.69 43.74
C ALA A 735 20.53 21.95 43.86
N LEU A 736 19.73 20.91 44.15
CA LEU A 736 18.30 21.07 44.44
C LEU A 736 18.06 21.83 45.76
N GLN A 737 18.91 21.64 46.77
CA GLN A 737 18.83 22.36 48.04
C GLN A 737 19.21 23.85 47.92
N SER A 738 20.20 24.18 47.09
CA SER A 738 20.62 25.56 46.81
C SER A 738 19.75 26.27 45.76
N GLY A 739 18.90 25.53 45.05
CA GLY A 739 18.08 26.04 43.95
C GLY A 739 18.83 26.23 42.63
N ASP A 740 20.08 25.76 42.53
CA ASP A 740 20.89 25.85 41.31
C ASP A 740 20.42 24.85 40.25
N GLN A 741 19.52 25.33 39.40
CA GLN A 741 18.92 24.59 38.29
C GLN A 741 19.95 24.09 37.27
N GLN A 742 21.03 24.85 37.03
CA GLN A 742 22.05 24.47 36.04
C GLN A 742 22.98 23.39 36.58
N ALA A 743 23.39 23.49 37.84
CA ALA A 743 24.12 22.43 38.52
C ALA A 743 23.28 21.14 38.62
N ALA A 744 22.00 21.24 38.98
CA ALA A 744 21.11 20.08 39.08
C ALA A 744 20.93 19.36 37.72
N LEU A 745 20.69 20.11 36.63
CA LEU A 745 20.60 19.54 35.28
C LEU A 745 21.90 18.85 34.84
N LYS A 746 23.06 19.44 35.18
CA LYS A 746 24.37 18.84 34.86
C LYS A 746 24.59 17.52 35.61
N GLN A 747 24.19 17.43 36.87
CA GLN A 747 24.38 16.21 37.67
C GLN A 747 23.39 15.10 37.28
N ILE A 748 22.15 15.42 36.88
CA ILE A 748 21.20 14.43 36.35
C ILE A 748 21.80 13.59 35.21
N ALA A 749 22.60 14.19 34.31
CA ALA A 749 23.21 13.47 33.19
C ALA A 749 24.22 12.37 33.61
N LEU A 750 24.74 12.45 34.84
CA LEU A 750 25.75 11.55 35.41
C LEU A 750 25.12 10.50 36.36
N VAL A 751 24.06 10.88 37.09
CA VAL A 751 23.39 10.04 38.08
C VAL A 751 22.80 8.76 37.46
N HIS A 752 23.21 7.61 38.02
CA HIS A 752 22.89 6.25 37.57
C HIS A 752 23.27 5.98 36.09
N ASN A 753 24.28 6.67 35.55
CA ASN A 753 24.69 6.57 34.15
C ASN A 753 26.17 6.11 34.03
N PRO A 754 26.45 4.79 34.12
CA PRO A 754 27.82 4.27 34.19
C PRO A 754 28.69 4.66 32.99
N ASP A 755 28.14 4.71 31.78
CA ASP A 755 28.89 5.09 30.57
C ASP A 755 29.33 6.56 30.59
N ALA A 756 28.51 7.46 31.14
CA ALA A 756 28.87 8.87 31.28
C ALA A 756 29.93 9.07 32.39
N LEU A 757 29.80 8.35 33.50
CA LEU A 757 30.76 8.36 34.60
C LEU A 757 32.12 7.79 34.16
N VAL A 758 32.14 6.69 33.39
CA VAL A 758 33.37 6.13 32.81
C VAL A 758 34.05 7.13 31.87
N ARG A 759 33.32 7.78 30.95
CA ARG A 759 33.90 8.81 30.07
C ARG A 759 34.44 10.02 30.84
N GLN A 760 33.82 10.39 31.96
CA GLN A 760 34.34 11.44 32.82
C GLN A 760 35.65 11.00 33.48
N LEU A 761 35.71 9.79 34.05
CA LEU A 761 36.93 9.21 34.62
C LEU A 761 38.07 9.08 33.59
N GLU A 762 37.76 8.69 32.36
CA GLU A 762 38.71 8.65 31.24
C GLU A 762 39.25 10.04 30.88
N ALA A 763 38.39 11.05 30.84
CA ALA A 763 38.79 12.44 30.56
C ALA A 763 39.65 13.04 31.69
N GLU A 764 39.33 12.74 32.95
CA GLU A 764 40.11 13.15 34.13
C GLU A 764 41.47 12.45 34.16
N ALA A 765 41.53 11.15 33.82
CA ALA A 765 42.78 10.41 33.66
C ALA A 765 43.66 10.95 32.50
N ALA A 766 43.04 11.32 31.37
CA ALA A 766 43.73 11.94 30.25
C ALA A 766 44.30 13.32 30.62
N ALA A 767 43.54 14.14 31.37
CA ALA A 767 44.03 15.42 31.89
C ALA A 767 45.20 15.24 32.87
N GLY A 768 45.20 14.18 33.69
CA GLY A 768 46.31 13.82 34.57
C GLY A 768 47.59 13.43 33.82
N SER A 769 47.49 12.74 32.67
CA SER A 769 48.67 12.33 31.89
C SER A 769 49.36 13.48 31.16
N ALA A 770 48.62 14.54 30.82
CA ALA A 770 49.16 15.73 30.14
C ALA A 770 50.10 16.59 31.02
N GLY A 771 50.13 16.40 32.34
CA GLY A 771 51.02 17.10 33.27
C GLY A 771 52.44 16.54 33.39
N GLY A 772 52.79 15.50 32.60
CA GLY A 772 53.92 14.60 32.87
C GLY A 772 55.16 14.71 31.98
N ALA A 773 55.53 15.88 31.44
CA ALA A 773 56.81 16.03 30.72
C ALA A 773 57.40 17.46 30.76
N GLY A 774 58.67 17.56 31.18
CA GLY A 774 59.50 18.77 30.97
C GLY A 774 59.88 19.54 32.24
N GLY A 775 60.93 19.10 32.94
CA GLY A 775 61.61 19.91 33.95
C GLY A 775 62.90 20.53 33.41
N SER A 776 63.18 21.80 33.74
CA SER A 776 64.52 22.25 34.18
C SER A 776 64.56 23.75 34.53
N THR A 777 65.10 24.05 35.72
CA THR A 777 65.78 25.30 36.18
C THR A 777 65.55 26.62 35.41
N SER A 778 65.16 27.72 36.07
CA SER A 778 66.02 28.44 37.01
C SER A 778 65.27 29.59 37.70
N GLY A 779 65.74 30.04 38.87
CA GLY A 779 65.07 31.08 39.67
C GLY A 779 65.38 32.52 39.23
N GLY A 780 64.40 33.40 39.41
CA GLY A 780 64.51 34.85 39.22
C GLY A 780 63.41 35.56 40.01
N ALA A 781 63.73 36.66 40.70
CA ALA A 781 62.90 37.22 41.75
C ALA A 781 61.88 38.28 41.28
N ALA A 782 60.80 38.38 42.07
CA ALA A 782 60.06 39.59 42.48
C ALA A 782 59.71 40.71 41.46
N GLY A 783 58.43 41.09 41.45
CA GLY A 783 57.95 42.37 40.90
C GLY A 783 56.43 42.36 40.76
N GLY A 784 55.72 43.22 41.51
CA GLY A 784 54.25 43.18 41.55
C GLY A 784 53.56 44.35 40.83
N SER A 785 52.22 44.26 40.79
CA SER A 785 51.26 45.37 40.54
C SER A 785 51.18 45.88 39.09
N THR A 786 50.03 46.12 38.46
CA THR A 786 48.84 46.88 38.91
C THR A 786 47.59 46.59 38.03
N SER A 787 46.37 46.83 38.57
CA SER A 787 45.08 47.24 37.91
C SER A 787 44.73 46.71 36.49
N GLY A 788 43.58 46.08 36.23
CA GLY A 788 42.21 46.61 36.46
C GLY A 788 41.76 47.47 35.25
N GLY A 789 40.51 47.47 34.75
CA GLY A 789 39.28 46.77 35.13
C GLY A 789 38.05 47.50 34.51
N ALA A 790 36.95 46.78 34.28
CA ALA A 790 35.59 47.28 33.97
C ALA A 790 35.24 47.89 32.58
N ALA A 791 34.55 47.07 31.77
CA ALA A 791 33.12 47.20 31.39
C ALA A 791 32.56 48.37 30.54
N GLY A 792 31.67 48.00 29.60
CA GLY A 792 30.40 48.72 29.34
C GLY A 792 30.08 49.05 27.87
N GLY A 793 28.88 48.68 27.40
CA GLY A 793 28.27 49.27 26.19
C GLY A 793 27.53 48.30 25.26
N SER A 794 26.21 48.19 25.40
CA SER A 794 25.29 47.59 24.43
C SER A 794 24.49 48.70 23.72
N THR A 795 24.13 48.54 22.43
CA THR A 795 22.76 48.82 21.92
C THR A 795 22.55 48.42 20.44
N SER A 796 21.29 48.12 20.12
CA SER A 796 20.56 48.09 18.82
C SER A 796 21.11 48.89 17.62
N GLY A 797 20.77 48.62 16.35
CA GLY A 797 19.80 47.68 15.77
C GLY A 797 18.72 48.34 14.87
N GLY A 798 18.73 48.05 13.55
CA GLY A 798 17.51 48.01 12.71
C GLY A 798 17.29 49.05 11.58
N ALA A 799 16.79 48.53 10.45
CA ALA A 799 15.88 49.16 9.46
C ALA A 799 16.48 49.88 8.20
N PRO A 800 15.71 50.13 7.11
CA PRO A 800 16.00 49.50 5.79
C PRO A 800 15.87 50.42 4.54
N GLY A 801 16.10 49.91 3.30
CA GLY A 801 15.67 50.64 2.08
C GLY A 801 16.20 50.20 0.70
N ALA A 802 15.36 49.51 -0.07
CA ALA A 802 15.14 49.52 -1.55
C ALA A 802 16.24 49.86 -2.61
N ALA A 803 16.37 48.90 -3.55
CA ALA A 803 16.36 49.04 -5.03
C ALA A 803 17.46 49.79 -5.84
N GLY A 804 17.88 49.19 -6.97
CA GLY A 804 18.56 49.88 -8.10
C GLY A 804 19.55 49.01 -8.89
N GLY A 805 19.19 48.59 -10.11
CA GLY A 805 19.89 47.54 -10.88
C GLY A 805 21.07 47.93 -11.81
N SER A 806 21.44 46.97 -12.67
CA SER A 806 22.36 47.04 -13.85
C SER A 806 23.83 47.39 -13.60
N ALA A 807 24.79 47.04 -14.48
CA ALA A 807 24.93 45.99 -15.52
C ALA A 807 26.36 46.08 -16.10
N SER A 808 26.87 45.01 -16.74
CA SER A 808 28.10 45.00 -17.60
C SER A 808 29.43 45.41 -16.93
N GLY A 809 30.63 45.07 -17.42
CA GLY A 809 31.05 44.28 -18.58
C GLY A 809 32.34 44.86 -19.18
N GLY A 810 33.24 44.03 -19.74
CA GLY A 810 34.37 44.48 -20.55
C GLY A 810 35.79 44.15 -20.03
N ALA A 811 36.49 43.31 -20.81
CA ALA A 811 37.96 43.18 -20.84
C ALA A 811 38.54 44.24 -21.85
N PRO A 812 39.80 44.21 -22.38
CA PRO A 812 40.95 43.28 -22.16
C PRO A 812 42.35 43.96 -22.08
N GLY A 813 43.46 43.17 -22.06
CA GLY A 813 44.71 43.60 -22.75
C GLY A 813 46.12 43.35 -22.16
N ALA A 814 46.65 42.12 -22.30
CA ALA A 814 48.01 41.76 -22.81
C ALA A 814 49.38 42.08 -22.08
N ALA A 815 50.34 41.16 -22.36
CA ALA A 815 51.82 41.17 -22.20
C ALA A 815 52.44 41.08 -20.77
N GLY A 816 53.58 40.40 -20.50
CA GLY A 816 54.43 39.50 -21.32
C GLY A 816 55.93 39.56 -20.92
N GLY A 817 56.63 38.42 -20.68
CA GLY A 817 58.07 38.39 -20.30
C GLY A 817 58.70 36.98 -20.14
N SER A 818 60.03 36.84 -20.29
CA SER A 818 60.80 35.57 -20.54
C SER A 818 62.14 35.51 -19.72
N ALA A 819 63.07 34.53 -19.73
CA ALA A 819 63.43 33.42 -20.63
C ALA A 819 64.36 32.33 -19.98
N ASN A 820 64.81 31.34 -20.79
CA ASN A 820 65.90 30.33 -20.59
C ASN A 820 65.62 29.14 -19.63
N GLY A 821 66.06 27.87 -19.85
CA GLY A 821 66.79 27.20 -20.97
C GLY A 821 68.25 26.81 -20.64
N GLY A 822 68.82 25.64 -20.98
CA GLY A 822 68.32 24.38 -21.62
C GLY A 822 69.48 23.50 -22.18
N ALA A 823 69.43 22.15 -22.14
CA ALA A 823 70.51 21.25 -22.63
C ALA A 823 70.06 19.79 -22.94
N ALA A 824 70.85 19.05 -23.74
CA ALA A 824 70.54 17.70 -24.24
C ALA A 824 71.70 16.68 -24.03
N GLY A 825 71.39 15.37 -24.12
CA GLY A 825 72.38 14.29 -24.13
C GLY A 825 71.75 12.93 -24.52
N ALA A 826 72.47 12.10 -25.27
CA ALA A 826 71.96 10.83 -25.82
C ALA A 826 72.99 9.69 -25.69
N ALA A 827 72.51 8.49 -25.33
CA ALA A 827 73.17 7.19 -25.54
C ALA A 827 72.13 6.07 -25.38
N GLY A 828 72.23 4.99 -26.15
CA GLY A 828 71.23 3.92 -26.20
C GLY A 828 71.57 2.67 -25.38
N GLY A 829 70.59 1.78 -25.23
CA GLY A 829 70.71 0.45 -24.63
C GLY A 829 69.47 -0.39 -24.94
N SER A 830 69.66 -1.68 -25.26
CA SER A 830 68.59 -2.55 -25.78
C SER A 830 68.02 -3.51 -24.72
N ALA A 831 66.77 -3.92 -24.97
CA ALA A 831 66.12 -5.16 -24.54
C ALA A 831 65.38 -5.26 -23.19
N SER A 832 64.13 -5.76 -23.34
CA SER A 832 63.32 -6.57 -22.42
C SER A 832 62.46 -5.90 -21.31
N GLY A 833 61.18 -6.31 -21.29
CA GLY A 833 60.34 -6.38 -20.08
C GLY A 833 59.13 -5.45 -19.99
N GLY A 834 57.92 -6.02 -20.07
CA GLY A 834 56.73 -5.45 -19.40
C GLY A 834 55.92 -4.40 -20.17
N ALA A 835 54.89 -4.83 -20.91
CA ALA A 835 53.89 -3.94 -21.48
C ALA A 835 52.85 -3.50 -20.41
N ALA A 836 53.06 -2.34 -19.80
CA ALA A 836 52.02 -1.62 -19.05
C ALA A 836 51.27 -0.67 -20.00
N GLY A 837 50.32 -1.21 -20.75
CA GLY A 837 49.49 -0.46 -21.72
C GLY A 837 48.42 0.40 -21.06
N GLY A 838 48.81 1.46 -20.34
CA GLY A 838 47.88 2.49 -19.86
C GLY A 838 47.38 3.35 -21.03
N SER A 839 46.24 2.97 -21.62
CA SER A 839 45.61 3.76 -22.69
C SER A 839 44.90 4.98 -22.11
N ALA A 840 45.59 6.12 -22.07
CA ALA A 840 45.00 7.41 -21.75
C ALA A 840 44.12 7.90 -22.92
N SER A 841 42.87 7.42 -22.97
CA SER A 841 41.82 8.06 -23.75
C SER A 841 41.46 9.38 -23.08
N GLY A 842 41.93 10.50 -23.65
CA GLY A 842 41.52 11.83 -23.21
C GLY A 842 40.05 12.08 -23.52
N SER A 843 39.17 11.88 -22.54
CA SER A 843 37.73 12.11 -22.70
C SER A 843 37.45 13.60 -22.92
N VAL A 844 37.04 13.93 -24.13
CA VAL A 844 36.52 15.27 -24.48
C VAL A 844 35.16 15.41 -23.81
N SER A 845 35.07 16.25 -22.78
CA SER A 845 33.86 16.40 -21.96
C SER A 845 32.66 16.92 -22.77
N ALA A 846 31.45 16.57 -22.33
CA ALA A 846 30.19 17.01 -22.93
C ALA A 846 30.15 18.52 -23.20
N ALA A 847 30.68 19.34 -22.28
CA ALA A 847 30.75 20.80 -22.41
C ALA A 847 31.49 21.28 -23.70
N VAL A 848 32.46 20.53 -24.21
CA VAL A 848 33.16 20.86 -25.47
C VAL A 848 32.27 20.60 -26.68
N TYR A 849 31.49 19.51 -26.66
CA TYR A 849 30.52 19.22 -27.73
C TYR A 849 29.33 20.18 -27.69
N GLU A 850 28.88 20.57 -26.49
CA GLU A 850 27.84 21.58 -26.29
C GLU A 850 28.27 22.95 -26.83
N GLN A 851 29.46 23.43 -26.46
CA GLN A 851 30.03 24.67 -27.03
C GLN A 851 30.15 24.60 -28.56
N ARG A 852 30.57 23.44 -29.10
CA ARG A 852 30.70 23.25 -30.55
C ARG A 852 29.35 23.22 -31.26
N GLN A 853 28.33 22.62 -30.65
CA GLN A 853 26.97 22.62 -31.17
C GLN A 853 26.41 24.05 -31.21
N GLN A 854 26.55 24.82 -30.13
CA GLN A 854 26.14 26.22 -30.06
C GLN A 854 26.86 27.09 -31.11
N GLU A 855 28.16 26.91 -31.30
CA GLU A 855 28.96 27.62 -32.33
C GLU A 855 28.43 27.34 -33.75
N LEU A 856 28.17 26.08 -34.06
CA LEU A 856 27.69 25.65 -35.38
C LEU A 856 26.22 26.06 -35.60
N GLN A 857 25.38 26.01 -34.56
CA GLN A 857 24.00 26.47 -34.59
C GLN A 857 23.91 27.98 -34.88
N ALA A 858 24.71 28.79 -34.19
CA ALA A 858 24.78 30.24 -34.42
C ALA A 858 25.24 30.56 -35.86
N LYS A 859 26.25 29.84 -36.37
CA LYS A 859 26.72 29.99 -37.77
C LYS A 859 25.65 29.60 -38.79
N LEU A 860 24.90 28.52 -38.54
CA LEU A 860 23.81 28.07 -39.41
C LEU A 860 22.65 29.08 -39.40
N GLN A 861 22.22 29.56 -38.22
CA GLN A 861 21.21 30.62 -38.10
C GLN A 861 21.64 31.92 -38.79
N GLN A 862 22.91 32.31 -38.68
CA GLN A 862 23.44 33.48 -39.40
C GLN A 862 23.38 33.30 -40.93
N ALA A 863 23.68 32.10 -41.45
CA ALA A 863 23.58 31.79 -42.87
C ALA A 863 22.11 31.77 -43.36
N LEU A 864 21.19 31.23 -42.57
CA LEU A 864 19.74 31.27 -42.84
C LEU A 864 19.22 32.71 -42.89
N ALA A 865 19.59 33.54 -41.91
CA ALA A 865 19.21 34.95 -41.86
C ALA A 865 19.80 35.78 -43.03
N ALA A 866 20.94 35.36 -43.56
CA ALA A 866 21.57 35.95 -44.76
C ALA A 866 20.99 35.41 -46.10
N GLY A 867 20.13 34.39 -46.07
CA GLY A 867 19.62 33.70 -47.26
C GLY A 867 20.64 32.81 -47.97
N ASP A 868 21.81 32.54 -47.36
CA ASP A 868 22.85 31.70 -47.96
C ASP A 868 22.61 30.21 -47.66
N ALA A 869 21.79 29.60 -48.52
CA ALA A 869 21.45 28.19 -48.44
C ALA A 869 22.67 27.25 -48.56
N ALA A 870 23.74 27.67 -49.25
CA ALA A 870 24.94 26.85 -49.41
C ALA A 870 25.80 26.86 -48.13
N ALA A 871 25.99 28.03 -47.52
CA ALA A 871 26.65 28.14 -46.22
C ALA A 871 25.86 27.45 -45.11
N ALA A 872 24.52 27.54 -45.12
CA ALA A 872 23.66 26.85 -44.16
C ALA A 872 23.77 25.32 -44.28
N ALA A 873 23.69 24.78 -45.50
CA ALA A 873 23.87 23.34 -45.75
C ALA A 873 25.27 22.84 -45.32
N ALA A 874 26.32 23.64 -45.53
CA ALA A 874 27.68 23.29 -45.12
C ALA A 874 27.87 23.16 -43.59
N GLN A 875 27.05 23.83 -42.76
CA GLN A 875 27.09 23.68 -41.30
C GLN A 875 26.20 22.53 -40.79
N ALA A 876 25.21 22.07 -41.56
CA ALA A 876 24.21 21.10 -41.11
C ALA A 876 24.81 19.73 -40.72
N GLY A 877 25.71 19.19 -41.55
CA GLY A 877 26.40 17.92 -41.27
C GLY A 877 27.25 17.97 -39.99
N PRO A 878 28.18 18.94 -39.84
CA PRO A 878 28.94 19.12 -38.61
C PRO A 878 28.09 19.39 -37.36
N LEU A 879 26.96 20.10 -37.50
CA LEU A 879 26.04 20.37 -36.40
C LEU A 879 25.34 19.09 -35.92
N ALA A 880 24.85 18.27 -36.86
CA ALA A 880 24.28 16.97 -36.55
C ALA A 880 25.32 16.07 -35.86
N GLU A 881 26.57 16.02 -36.34
CA GLU A 881 27.64 15.24 -35.70
C GLU A 881 28.02 15.74 -34.30
N ALA A 882 27.97 17.05 -34.05
CA ALA A 882 28.18 17.62 -32.72
C ALA A 882 27.05 17.22 -31.75
N ALA A 883 25.80 17.30 -32.18
CA ALA A 883 24.63 16.89 -31.39
C ALA A 883 24.66 15.39 -31.05
N LEU A 884 25.01 14.54 -32.03
CA LEU A 884 25.17 13.09 -31.82
C LEU A 884 26.23 12.77 -30.77
N ARG A 885 27.39 13.42 -30.82
CA ARG A 885 28.45 13.21 -29.81
C ARG A 885 28.11 13.79 -28.45
N LEU A 886 27.35 14.89 -28.40
CA LEU A 886 26.84 15.41 -27.12
C LEU A 886 25.89 14.39 -26.47
N ALA A 887 24.92 13.87 -27.23
CA ALA A 887 24.00 12.83 -26.75
C ALA A 887 24.77 11.56 -26.30
N GLN A 888 25.72 11.07 -27.11
CA GLN A 888 26.58 9.95 -26.73
C GLN A 888 27.29 10.17 -25.38
N GLN A 889 27.86 11.37 -25.14
CA GLN A 889 28.51 11.69 -23.87
C GLN A 889 27.53 11.87 -22.70
N GLN A 890 26.32 12.36 -22.96
CA GLN A 890 25.28 12.56 -21.93
C GLN A 890 24.60 11.25 -21.50
N SER A 891 24.65 10.20 -22.32
CA SER A 891 23.96 8.94 -22.05
C SER A 891 24.54 8.15 -20.86
N GLY A 892 25.84 8.30 -20.57
CA GLY A 892 26.57 7.42 -19.65
C GLY A 892 26.68 5.95 -20.10
N ALA A 893 26.16 5.61 -21.28
CA ALA A 893 26.00 4.22 -21.75
C ALA A 893 27.33 3.47 -21.87
N ALA A 894 28.41 4.15 -22.26
CA ALA A 894 29.74 3.55 -22.37
C ALA A 894 30.26 2.99 -21.03
N ASP A 895 30.10 3.74 -19.93
CA ASP A 895 30.51 3.32 -18.59
C ASP A 895 29.62 2.18 -18.07
N SER A 896 28.29 2.27 -18.32
CA SER A 896 27.33 1.23 -17.99
C SER A 896 27.59 -0.08 -18.73
N VAL A 897 27.86 -0.03 -20.04
CA VAL A 897 28.20 -1.19 -20.87
C VAL A 897 29.53 -1.81 -20.42
N ALA A 898 30.54 -1.00 -20.07
CA ALA A 898 31.81 -1.51 -19.55
C ALA A 898 31.63 -2.27 -18.22
N ALA A 899 30.83 -1.73 -17.30
CA ALA A 899 30.50 -2.38 -16.03
C ALA A 899 29.73 -3.70 -16.24
N LEU A 900 28.73 -3.71 -17.13
CA LEU A 900 27.97 -4.91 -17.48
C LEU A 900 28.86 -5.97 -18.15
N GLN A 901 29.72 -5.60 -19.10
CA GLN A 901 30.66 -6.53 -19.72
C GLN A 901 31.66 -7.12 -18.71
N GLN A 902 32.09 -6.35 -17.72
CA GLN A 902 32.91 -6.87 -16.61
C GLN A 902 32.14 -7.90 -15.77
N ALA A 903 30.86 -7.66 -15.48
CA ALA A 903 29.99 -8.63 -14.82
C ALA A 903 29.77 -9.90 -15.68
N LYS A 904 29.58 -9.75 -16.99
CA LYS A 904 29.51 -10.88 -17.95
C LYS A 904 30.74 -11.77 -17.86
N GLY A 905 31.94 -11.17 -17.84
CA GLY A 905 33.21 -11.90 -17.74
C GLY A 905 33.31 -12.73 -16.45
N LYS A 906 32.82 -12.21 -15.32
CA LYS A 906 32.71 -12.96 -14.06
C LYS A 906 31.75 -14.14 -14.17
N LEU A 907 30.54 -13.93 -14.72
CA LEU A 907 29.54 -15.00 -14.90
C LEU A 907 30.04 -16.08 -15.85
N GLN A 908 30.75 -15.71 -16.92
CA GLN A 908 31.36 -16.67 -17.85
C GLN A 908 32.48 -17.51 -17.20
N ALA A 909 33.27 -16.93 -16.29
CA ALA A 909 34.25 -17.68 -15.51
C ALA A 909 33.56 -18.68 -14.56
N ALA A 910 32.50 -18.25 -13.86
CA ALA A 910 31.69 -19.13 -13.01
C ALA A 910 30.98 -20.24 -13.80
N LEU A 911 30.54 -19.96 -15.03
CA LEU A 911 29.92 -20.95 -15.93
C LEU A 911 30.94 -22.03 -16.32
N ALA A 912 32.16 -21.64 -16.67
CA ALA A 912 33.23 -22.59 -17.00
C ALA A 912 33.58 -23.48 -15.79
N GLU A 913 33.56 -22.95 -14.57
CA GLU A 913 33.76 -23.72 -13.35
C GLU A 913 32.59 -24.68 -13.06
N ALA A 914 31.34 -24.23 -13.21
CA ALA A 914 30.15 -25.08 -13.05
C ALA A 914 30.13 -26.23 -14.08
N GLN A 915 30.55 -25.96 -15.32
CA GLN A 915 30.72 -26.99 -16.35
C GLN A 915 31.81 -28.01 -15.99
N GLN A 916 32.95 -27.58 -15.43
CA GLN A 916 34.00 -28.49 -14.94
C GLN A 916 33.57 -29.35 -13.75
N ARG A 917 32.59 -28.89 -12.95
CA ARG A 917 32.02 -29.60 -11.80
C ARG A 917 30.81 -30.48 -12.17
N GLU A 918 30.44 -30.54 -13.46
CA GLU A 918 29.24 -31.24 -13.97
C GLU A 918 27.91 -30.79 -13.31
N ASP A 919 27.86 -29.57 -12.78
CA ASP A 919 26.69 -29.01 -12.10
C ASP A 919 25.69 -28.46 -13.13
N ALA A 920 24.89 -29.36 -13.71
CA ALA A 920 23.93 -29.03 -14.77
C ALA A 920 22.91 -27.95 -14.39
N GLU A 921 22.51 -27.88 -13.11
CA GLU A 921 21.56 -26.88 -12.63
C GLU A 921 22.24 -25.50 -12.55
N ARG A 922 23.44 -25.41 -11.99
CA ARG A 922 24.20 -24.16 -11.95
C ARG A 922 24.64 -23.69 -13.33
N VAL A 923 24.94 -24.61 -14.25
CA VAL A 923 25.21 -24.30 -15.66
C VAL A 923 24.01 -23.64 -16.33
N ALA A 924 22.81 -24.21 -16.18
CA ALA A 924 21.59 -23.64 -16.74
C ALA A 924 21.25 -22.26 -16.13
N GLN A 925 21.39 -22.11 -14.81
CA GLN A 925 21.23 -20.81 -14.12
C GLN A 925 22.18 -19.75 -14.70
N LEU A 926 23.49 -20.03 -14.73
CA LEU A 926 24.49 -19.07 -15.19
C LEU A 926 24.33 -18.73 -16.69
N GLN A 927 23.90 -19.68 -17.52
CA GLN A 927 23.55 -19.41 -18.92
C GLN A 927 22.38 -18.42 -19.04
N ASN A 928 21.34 -18.58 -18.22
CA ASN A 928 20.20 -17.65 -18.19
C ASN A 928 20.61 -16.26 -17.72
N SER A 929 21.40 -16.14 -16.64
CA SER A 929 21.87 -14.84 -16.14
C SER A 929 22.81 -14.13 -17.14
N ILE A 930 23.63 -14.88 -17.88
CA ILE A 930 24.44 -14.31 -18.98
C ILE A 930 23.55 -13.79 -20.11
N ALA A 931 22.48 -14.50 -20.48
CA ALA A 931 21.53 -14.06 -21.51
C ALA A 931 20.72 -12.82 -21.09
N ALA A 932 20.25 -12.76 -19.83
CA ALA A 932 19.58 -11.57 -19.29
C ALA A 932 20.49 -10.34 -19.25
N LEU A 933 21.77 -10.54 -18.93
CA LEU A 933 22.75 -9.47 -18.93
C LEU A 933 23.13 -9.02 -20.35
N ASP A 934 23.11 -9.91 -21.35
CA ASP A 934 23.23 -9.54 -22.76
C ASP A 934 22.04 -8.68 -23.25
N ASP A 935 20.81 -9.03 -22.87
CA ASP A 935 19.62 -8.19 -23.15
C ASP A 935 19.70 -6.83 -22.45
N THR A 936 20.32 -6.76 -21.26
CA THR A 936 20.56 -5.51 -20.53
C THR A 936 21.60 -4.63 -21.24
N VAL A 937 22.74 -5.21 -21.66
CA VAL A 937 23.77 -4.51 -22.45
C VAL A 937 23.18 -3.95 -23.73
N LEU A 938 22.35 -4.75 -24.43
CA LEU A 938 21.71 -4.35 -25.66
C LEU A 938 20.69 -3.22 -25.45
N THR A 939 19.93 -3.27 -24.36
CA THR A 939 18.96 -2.22 -23.99
C THR A 939 19.66 -0.89 -23.74
N VAL A 940 20.78 -0.88 -22.99
CA VAL A 940 21.58 0.34 -22.76
C VAL A 940 22.15 0.89 -24.07
N GLN A 941 22.67 0.04 -24.96
CA GLN A 941 23.17 0.47 -26.28
C GLN A 941 22.05 1.04 -27.17
N LYS A 942 20.84 0.48 -27.11
CA LYS A 942 19.67 1.02 -27.82
C LYS A 942 19.24 2.37 -27.26
N GLN A 943 19.19 2.54 -25.93
CA GLN A 943 18.84 3.82 -25.30
C GLN A 943 19.81 4.93 -25.71
N GLU A 944 21.11 4.65 -25.84
CA GLU A 944 22.08 5.60 -26.40
C GLU A 944 21.71 6.03 -27.83
N LEU A 945 21.42 5.06 -28.71
CA LEU A 945 21.05 5.33 -30.11
C LEU A 945 19.70 6.05 -30.25
N PHE A 946 18.74 5.79 -29.37
CA PHE A 946 17.48 6.53 -29.30
C PHE A 946 17.68 7.97 -28.85
N MET A 947 18.47 8.20 -27.80
CA MET A 947 18.76 9.56 -27.34
C MET A 947 19.55 10.37 -28.38
N GLN A 948 20.41 9.71 -29.18
CA GLN A 948 21.05 10.29 -30.36
C GLN A 948 20.03 10.61 -31.48
N LEU A 949 19.02 9.77 -31.69
CA LEU A 949 17.95 10.01 -32.66
C LEU A 949 17.07 11.19 -32.25
N ASP A 950 16.67 11.27 -30.98
CA ASP A 950 15.89 12.37 -30.42
C ASP A 950 16.62 13.72 -30.55
N ALA A 951 17.94 13.73 -30.28
CA ALA A 951 18.78 14.91 -30.48
C ALA A 951 18.77 15.43 -31.93
N LEU A 952 18.67 14.54 -32.93
CA LEU A 952 18.48 14.93 -34.34
C LEU A 952 17.06 15.36 -34.66
N GLN A 953 16.04 14.77 -34.03
CA GLN A 953 14.63 15.12 -34.26
C GLN A 953 14.26 16.48 -33.65
N LEU A 954 14.87 16.86 -32.53
CA LEU A 954 14.70 18.17 -31.88
C LEU A 954 15.43 19.31 -32.62
N LEU A 955 16.50 18.97 -33.36
CA LEU A 955 17.38 19.92 -34.03
C LEU A 955 16.65 20.88 -34.99
N PRO A 956 15.72 20.43 -35.86
CA PRO A 956 14.92 21.34 -36.69
C PRO A 956 14.12 22.40 -35.92
N ALA A 957 13.48 22.03 -34.81
CA ALA A 957 12.74 22.96 -33.98
C ALA A 957 13.67 23.96 -33.29
N GLN A 958 14.83 23.51 -32.80
CA GLN A 958 15.87 24.37 -32.21
C GLN A 958 16.48 25.35 -33.22
N LEU A 959 16.50 25.00 -34.51
CA LEU A 959 17.00 25.88 -35.58
C LEU A 959 15.98 26.94 -35.99
N LEU A 960 14.70 26.58 -36.07
CA LEU A 960 13.61 27.46 -36.50
C LEU A 960 13.11 28.39 -35.38
N GLY A 961 13.17 27.99 -34.11
CA GLY A 961 12.67 28.78 -32.98
C GLY A 961 11.19 29.14 -33.15
N ASP A 962 10.82 30.38 -32.85
CA ASP A 962 9.44 30.88 -32.98
C ASP A 962 8.87 30.75 -34.40
N ALA A 963 9.71 30.72 -35.44
CA ALA A 963 9.27 30.52 -36.83
C ALA A 963 8.73 29.10 -37.10
N ALA A 964 8.98 28.13 -36.21
CA ALA A 964 8.43 26.78 -36.32
C ALA A 964 6.88 26.78 -36.19
N SER A 965 6.32 27.65 -35.34
CA SER A 965 4.86 27.80 -35.19
C SER A 965 4.18 28.47 -36.40
N ASP A 966 4.93 29.22 -37.20
CA ASP A 966 4.42 29.91 -38.40
C ASP A 966 4.48 29.03 -39.66
N GLY A 967 4.85 27.75 -39.53
CA GLY A 967 4.93 26.80 -40.65
C GLY A 967 6.17 26.95 -41.53
N ALA A 968 7.21 27.64 -41.06
CA ALA A 968 8.47 27.73 -41.79
C ALA A 968 9.20 26.37 -41.84
N SER A 969 9.78 26.04 -42.99
CA SER A 969 10.59 24.83 -43.19
C SER A 969 12.06 25.16 -43.38
N LEU A 970 12.94 24.24 -42.98
CA LEU A 970 14.38 24.36 -43.24
C LEU A 970 14.69 24.16 -44.73
N PRO A 971 15.75 24.80 -45.28
CA PRO A 971 16.22 24.52 -46.62
C PRO A 971 16.55 23.04 -46.82
N GLU A 972 16.26 22.52 -48.01
CA GLU A 972 16.36 21.09 -48.36
C GLU A 972 17.73 20.47 -48.04
N GLY A 973 18.82 21.22 -48.24
CA GLY A 973 20.18 20.76 -47.90
C GLY A 973 20.45 20.63 -46.39
N VAL A 974 19.72 21.36 -45.54
CA VAL A 974 19.83 21.27 -44.07
C VAL A 974 18.95 20.15 -43.55
N SER A 975 17.69 20.08 -43.99
CA SER A 975 16.76 19.02 -43.60
C SER A 975 17.19 17.64 -44.11
N GLY A 976 17.74 17.58 -45.33
CA GLY A 976 18.31 16.36 -45.91
C GLY A 976 19.47 15.79 -45.09
N ALA A 977 20.43 16.64 -44.67
CA ALA A 977 21.57 16.21 -43.86
C ALA A 977 21.16 15.63 -42.49
N ILE A 978 20.16 16.22 -41.84
CA ILE A 978 19.60 15.71 -40.59
C ILE A 978 18.87 14.38 -40.84
N ALA A 979 18.03 14.31 -41.88
CA ALA A 979 17.28 13.10 -42.23
C ALA A 979 18.18 11.91 -42.62
N ASP A 980 19.30 12.16 -43.31
CA ASP A 980 20.28 11.14 -43.67
C ASP A 980 20.96 10.54 -42.42
N LYS A 981 21.34 11.37 -41.44
CA LYS A 981 21.88 10.90 -40.15
C LYS A 981 20.83 10.13 -39.33
N SER A 982 19.58 10.59 -39.32
CA SER A 982 18.48 9.86 -38.67
C SER A 982 18.22 8.49 -39.30
N ARG A 983 18.31 8.38 -40.65
CA ARG A 983 18.24 7.09 -41.35
C ARG A 983 19.40 6.16 -40.99
N GLN A 984 20.62 6.69 -40.84
CA GLN A 984 21.78 5.89 -40.41
C GLN A 984 21.60 5.33 -38.99
N LEU A 985 21.09 6.13 -38.04
CA LEU A 985 20.78 5.65 -36.68
C LEU A 985 19.67 4.60 -36.64
N LEU A 986 18.59 4.80 -37.40
CA LEU A 986 17.50 3.83 -37.47
C LEU A 986 17.96 2.48 -38.04
N GLU A 987 18.93 2.49 -38.97
CA GLU A 987 19.53 1.25 -39.48
C GLU A 987 20.47 0.58 -38.45
N GLN A 988 21.20 1.36 -37.64
CA GLN A 988 21.97 0.83 -36.50
C GLN A 988 21.04 0.25 -35.42
N LEU A 989 19.91 0.90 -35.13
CA LEU A 989 18.89 0.39 -34.21
C LEU A 989 18.27 -0.91 -34.70
N LYS A 990 17.97 -1.05 -35.99
CA LYS A 990 17.51 -2.32 -36.60
C LYS A 990 18.55 -3.43 -36.44
N GLN A 991 19.82 -3.15 -36.72
CA GLN A 991 20.90 -4.11 -36.53
C GLN A 991 21.03 -4.55 -35.06
N LYS A 992 20.92 -3.60 -34.12
CA LYS A 992 20.88 -3.89 -32.69
C LYS A 992 19.64 -4.71 -32.30
N GLU A 993 18.49 -4.45 -32.88
CA GLU A 993 17.27 -5.23 -32.61
C GLU A 993 17.39 -6.70 -33.08
N LEU A 994 18.14 -6.95 -34.16
CA LEU A 994 18.48 -8.30 -34.62
C LEU A 994 19.44 -9.05 -33.67
N GLU A 995 20.32 -8.35 -32.96
CA GLU A 995 21.27 -8.97 -32.00
C GLU A 995 20.56 -9.68 -30.83
N LYS A 996 19.28 -9.38 -30.56
CA LYS A 996 18.43 -10.14 -29.62
C LYS A 996 18.30 -11.61 -30.01
N TYR A 997 18.25 -11.90 -31.31
CA TYR A 997 17.80 -13.18 -31.83
C TYR A 997 18.96 -14.11 -32.13
N THR A 998 18.95 -15.31 -31.56
CA THR A 998 19.91 -16.36 -31.93
C THR A 998 19.70 -16.79 -33.39
N PRO A 999 20.72 -17.37 -34.07
CA PRO A 999 20.55 -17.88 -35.44
C PRO A 999 19.39 -18.88 -35.59
N GLU A 1000 19.11 -19.65 -34.55
CA GLU A 1000 17.97 -20.59 -34.50
C GLU A 1000 16.63 -19.85 -34.42
N GLN A 1001 16.52 -18.82 -33.59
CA GLN A 1001 15.33 -17.97 -33.51
C GLN A 1001 15.10 -17.19 -34.82
N GLN A 1002 16.17 -16.72 -35.48
CA GLN A 1002 16.07 -16.09 -36.80
C GLN A 1002 15.55 -17.08 -37.87
N ALA A 1003 15.97 -18.36 -37.80
CA ALA A 1003 15.43 -19.41 -38.67
C ALA A 1003 13.95 -19.69 -38.39
N GLN A 1004 13.55 -19.77 -37.11
CA GLN A 1004 12.14 -19.93 -36.70
C GLN A 1004 11.25 -18.75 -37.16
N LEU A 1005 11.75 -17.52 -37.06
CA LEU A 1005 11.07 -16.33 -37.60
C LEU A 1005 10.92 -16.38 -39.13
N ALA A 1006 11.93 -16.87 -39.85
CA ALA A 1006 11.87 -17.05 -41.30
C ALA A 1006 10.91 -18.18 -41.71
N GLU A 1007 10.82 -19.25 -40.93
CA GLU A 1007 9.86 -20.34 -41.09
C GLU A 1007 8.42 -19.83 -40.86
N ALA A 1008 8.15 -19.16 -39.73
CA ALA A 1008 6.87 -18.51 -39.46
C ALA A 1008 6.49 -17.49 -40.57
N ALA A 1009 7.45 -16.69 -41.05
CA ALA A 1009 7.23 -15.80 -42.19
C ALA A 1009 6.82 -16.54 -43.48
N SER A 1010 7.31 -17.76 -43.69
CA SER A 1010 6.95 -18.63 -44.81
C SER A 1010 5.54 -19.19 -44.64
N GLU A 1011 5.19 -19.70 -43.44
CA GLU A 1011 3.84 -20.19 -43.13
C GLU A 1011 2.78 -19.10 -43.34
N ILE A 1012 3.03 -17.89 -42.86
CA ILE A 1012 2.08 -16.77 -43.01
C ILE A 1012 1.91 -16.40 -44.50
N LYS A 1013 3.01 -16.37 -45.28
CA LYS A 1013 2.94 -16.16 -46.73
C LYS A 1013 2.21 -17.27 -47.47
N GLN A 1014 2.29 -18.52 -47.00
CA GLN A 1014 1.52 -19.64 -47.58
C GLN A 1014 0.03 -19.53 -47.26
N ALA A 1015 -0.32 -19.15 -46.03
CA ALA A 1015 -1.72 -19.04 -45.59
C ALA A 1015 -2.45 -17.82 -46.19
N TYR A 1016 -1.78 -16.67 -46.35
CA TYR A 1016 -2.40 -15.40 -46.77
C TYR A 1016 -1.95 -14.91 -48.16
N GLY A 1017 -0.96 -15.55 -48.79
CA GLY A 1017 -0.48 -15.20 -50.13
C GLY A 1017 -0.03 -13.73 -50.23
N ALA A 1018 -0.49 -13.04 -51.28
CA ALA A 1018 -0.20 -11.63 -51.50
C ALA A 1018 -0.99 -10.66 -50.58
N ALA A 1019 -1.91 -11.15 -49.75
CA ALA A 1019 -2.74 -10.31 -48.88
C ALA A 1019 -2.07 -9.94 -47.54
N ALA A 1020 -0.99 -10.63 -47.16
CA ALA A 1020 -0.19 -10.32 -45.97
C ALA A 1020 1.26 -9.99 -46.37
N GLN A 1021 1.72 -8.79 -46.01
CA GLN A 1021 3.12 -8.40 -46.14
C GLN A 1021 3.82 -8.57 -44.79
N ILE A 1022 4.87 -9.39 -44.75
CA ILE A 1022 5.66 -9.57 -43.53
C ILE A 1022 6.42 -8.28 -43.21
N ILE A 1023 6.29 -7.83 -41.96
CA ILE A 1023 7.10 -6.76 -41.38
C ILE A 1023 8.25 -7.45 -40.64
N PRO A 1024 9.51 -7.25 -41.04
CA PRO A 1024 10.67 -7.78 -40.30
C PRO A 1024 10.67 -7.30 -38.85
N VAL A 1025 11.07 -8.16 -37.91
CA VAL A 1025 10.97 -7.90 -36.46
C VAL A 1025 11.79 -6.68 -36.04
N GLU A 1026 12.91 -6.43 -36.72
CA GLU A 1026 13.77 -5.27 -36.53
C GLU A 1026 13.14 -3.94 -36.94
N GLN A 1027 12.05 -3.97 -37.72
CA GLN A 1027 11.26 -2.78 -38.04
C GLN A 1027 10.24 -2.42 -36.95
N VAL A 1028 10.18 -3.17 -35.85
CA VAL A 1028 9.38 -2.82 -34.66
C VAL A 1028 10.33 -2.58 -33.50
N LEU A 1029 10.53 -1.31 -33.17
CA LEU A 1029 11.48 -0.87 -32.15
C LEU A 1029 10.75 -0.34 -30.92
N SER A 1030 11.35 -0.56 -29.74
CA SER A 1030 11.00 0.15 -28.50
C SER A 1030 12.26 0.70 -27.82
N PRO A 1031 12.23 1.91 -27.24
CA PRO A 1031 13.35 2.48 -26.50
C PRO A 1031 13.45 1.93 -25.07
N ASP A 1032 12.32 1.56 -24.47
CA ASP A 1032 12.23 1.24 -23.04
C ASP A 1032 12.48 -0.24 -22.77
N LEU A 1033 11.96 -1.12 -23.63
CA LEU A 1033 11.77 -2.54 -23.31
C LEU A 1033 12.15 -3.47 -24.48
N PRO A 1034 12.81 -4.62 -24.21
CA PRO A 1034 13.15 -5.58 -25.25
C PRO A 1034 11.96 -6.47 -25.64
N ILE A 1035 11.18 -6.04 -26.64
CA ILE A 1035 10.15 -6.91 -27.24
C ILE A 1035 10.85 -8.06 -28.00
N ARG A 1036 10.43 -9.31 -27.77
CA ARG A 1036 10.97 -10.53 -28.41
C ARG A 1036 9.83 -11.30 -29.10
N PHE A 1037 9.67 -11.10 -30.40
CA PHE A 1037 8.67 -11.79 -31.22
C PHE A 1037 9.04 -13.26 -31.51
N GLU A 1038 8.09 -14.18 -31.36
CA GLU A 1038 8.19 -15.58 -31.81
C GLU A 1038 7.74 -15.80 -33.27
N ALA A 1039 7.03 -14.83 -33.83
CA ALA A 1039 6.56 -14.80 -35.22
C ALA A 1039 6.51 -13.33 -35.67
N PRO A 1040 6.82 -13.02 -36.93
CA PRO A 1040 6.96 -11.64 -37.38
C PRO A 1040 5.59 -10.92 -37.40
N PRO A 1041 5.55 -9.61 -37.10
CA PRO A 1041 4.42 -8.75 -37.39
C PRO A 1041 4.07 -8.74 -38.89
N VAL A 1042 2.82 -8.42 -39.22
CA VAL A 1042 2.32 -8.47 -40.60
C VAL A 1042 1.39 -7.31 -40.93
N LEU A 1043 1.48 -6.81 -42.15
CA LEU A 1043 0.57 -5.82 -42.70
C LEU A 1043 -0.52 -6.55 -43.52
N ILE A 1044 -1.77 -6.45 -43.10
CA ILE A 1044 -2.93 -7.06 -43.77
C ILE A 1044 -3.96 -5.96 -44.05
N GLY A 1045 -4.33 -5.79 -45.31
CA GLY A 1045 -5.31 -4.78 -45.72
C GLY A 1045 -4.92 -3.33 -45.39
N GLY A 1046 -3.63 -3.05 -45.18
CA GLY A 1046 -3.11 -1.74 -44.75
C GLY A 1046 -3.00 -1.57 -43.23
N ASN A 1047 -3.48 -2.52 -42.42
CA ASN A 1047 -3.37 -2.49 -40.97
C ASN A 1047 -2.19 -3.36 -40.49
N ALA A 1048 -1.42 -2.84 -39.52
CA ALA A 1048 -0.33 -3.59 -38.88
C ALA A 1048 -0.87 -4.47 -37.76
N PHE A 1049 -0.63 -5.76 -37.86
CA PHE A 1049 -0.96 -6.79 -36.90
C PHE A 1049 0.30 -7.37 -36.28
N LEU A 1050 0.23 -7.76 -35.01
CA LEU A 1050 1.32 -8.42 -34.33
C LEU A 1050 0.83 -9.46 -33.31
N PRO A 1051 1.68 -10.45 -32.98
CA PRO A 1051 1.38 -11.39 -31.90
C PRO A 1051 1.12 -10.62 -30.60
N ILE A 1052 -0.08 -10.80 -30.03
CA ILE A 1052 -0.51 -10.02 -28.87
C ILE A 1052 0.38 -10.23 -27.64
N ARG A 1053 0.79 -11.48 -27.39
CA ARG A 1053 1.51 -11.88 -26.18
C ARG A 1053 2.87 -11.15 -26.02
N PRO A 1054 3.84 -11.23 -26.96
CA PRO A 1054 5.13 -10.55 -26.84
C PRO A 1054 5.06 -9.06 -26.57
N VAL A 1055 4.08 -8.35 -27.15
CA VAL A 1055 3.94 -6.90 -26.96
C VAL A 1055 3.31 -6.62 -25.60
N SER A 1056 2.18 -7.25 -25.28
CA SER A 1056 1.47 -7.00 -24.02
C SER A 1056 2.30 -7.40 -22.79
N GLU A 1057 2.97 -8.55 -22.81
CA GLU A 1057 3.80 -9.02 -21.69
C GLU A 1057 5.06 -8.16 -21.50
N ALA A 1058 5.69 -7.68 -22.58
CA ALA A 1058 6.84 -6.79 -22.48
C ALA A 1058 6.52 -5.49 -21.73
N PHE A 1059 5.30 -4.95 -21.91
CA PHE A 1059 4.80 -3.77 -21.19
C PHE A 1059 4.02 -4.13 -19.89
N GLY A 1060 4.26 -5.32 -19.32
CA GLY A 1060 3.76 -5.68 -17.99
C GLY A 1060 2.27 -6.04 -17.91
N ALA A 1061 1.62 -6.33 -19.04
CA ALA A 1061 0.24 -6.81 -19.08
C ALA A 1061 0.18 -8.35 -19.12
N ALA A 1062 -0.72 -8.95 -18.33
CA ALA A 1062 -0.96 -10.39 -18.33
C ALA A 1062 -1.84 -10.80 -19.53
N VAL A 1063 -1.50 -11.90 -20.21
CA VAL A 1063 -2.24 -12.38 -21.39
C VAL A 1063 -2.76 -13.81 -21.20
N ILE A 1064 -4.08 -13.93 -21.13
CA ILE A 1064 -4.83 -15.17 -20.95
C ILE A 1064 -5.52 -15.53 -22.27
N TRP A 1065 -5.46 -16.80 -22.68
CA TRP A 1065 -6.19 -17.33 -23.84
C TRP A 1065 -7.23 -18.35 -23.37
N ASP A 1066 -8.48 -18.14 -23.77
CA ASP A 1066 -9.57 -19.09 -23.63
C ASP A 1066 -9.82 -19.79 -24.97
N GLU A 1067 -9.40 -21.05 -25.05
CA GLU A 1067 -9.57 -21.95 -26.19
C GLU A 1067 -11.05 -22.16 -26.55
N ALA A 1068 -11.92 -22.30 -25.56
CA ALA A 1068 -13.33 -22.63 -25.74
C ALA A 1068 -14.15 -21.41 -26.20
N ALA A 1069 -13.82 -20.23 -25.67
CA ALA A 1069 -14.40 -18.96 -26.09
C ALA A 1069 -13.69 -18.32 -27.30
N ARG A 1070 -12.60 -18.91 -27.81
CA ARG A 1070 -11.69 -18.32 -28.83
C ARG A 1070 -11.36 -16.85 -28.51
N THR A 1071 -11.07 -16.57 -27.24
CA THR A 1071 -10.97 -15.21 -26.72
C THR A 1071 -9.64 -14.99 -26.02
N VAL A 1072 -8.96 -13.89 -26.35
CA VAL A 1072 -7.76 -13.42 -25.63
C VAL A 1072 -8.15 -12.28 -24.69
N THR A 1073 -7.68 -12.37 -23.46
CA THR A 1073 -7.82 -11.33 -22.43
C THR A 1073 -6.44 -10.78 -22.08
N VAL A 1074 -6.26 -9.46 -22.21
CA VAL A 1074 -5.07 -8.73 -21.80
C VAL A 1074 -5.42 -7.84 -20.62
N SER A 1075 -4.66 -7.91 -19.52
CA SER A 1075 -4.92 -7.12 -18.32
C SER A 1075 -3.67 -6.36 -17.87
N HIS A 1076 -3.76 -5.03 -17.81
CA HIS A 1076 -2.71 -4.12 -17.40
C HIS A 1076 -3.17 -3.25 -16.20
N GLU A 1077 -2.30 -2.41 -15.62
CA GLU A 1077 -2.71 -1.45 -14.58
C GLU A 1077 -3.67 -0.38 -15.09
N GLY A 1078 -3.65 -0.11 -16.39
CA GLY A 1078 -4.53 0.86 -17.05
C GLY A 1078 -5.90 0.33 -17.48
N GLY A 1079 -6.12 -0.99 -17.52
CA GLY A 1079 -7.37 -1.58 -17.98
C GLY A 1079 -7.29 -3.05 -18.41
N THR A 1080 -8.43 -3.64 -18.78
CA THR A 1080 -8.57 -5.00 -19.32
C THR A 1080 -9.21 -5.00 -20.70
N VAL A 1081 -8.61 -5.74 -21.64
CA VAL A 1081 -9.02 -5.85 -23.04
C VAL A 1081 -9.41 -7.30 -23.33
N VAL A 1082 -10.58 -7.53 -23.90
CA VAL A 1082 -11.08 -8.86 -24.27
C VAL A 1082 -11.38 -8.87 -25.76
N CYS A 1083 -10.66 -9.69 -26.53
CA CYS A 1083 -10.82 -9.81 -27.99
C CYS A 1083 -11.18 -11.24 -28.37
N THR A 1084 -12.30 -11.42 -29.05
CA THR A 1084 -12.68 -12.71 -29.65
C THR A 1084 -12.14 -12.81 -31.08
N ILE A 1085 -11.56 -13.95 -31.45
CA ILE A 1085 -11.04 -14.17 -32.81
C ILE A 1085 -12.19 -14.14 -33.82
N ASP A 1086 -11.94 -13.56 -35.00
CA ASP A 1086 -12.89 -13.35 -36.10
C ASP A 1086 -14.08 -12.41 -35.75
N SER A 1087 -14.06 -11.76 -34.57
CA SER A 1087 -15.10 -10.81 -34.13
C SER A 1087 -14.71 -9.36 -34.41
N PRO A 1088 -15.62 -8.51 -34.94
CA PRO A 1088 -15.41 -7.06 -34.99
C PRO A 1088 -15.63 -6.38 -33.64
N ALA A 1089 -16.24 -7.07 -32.67
CA ALA A 1089 -16.43 -6.58 -31.31
C ALA A 1089 -15.31 -7.09 -30.40
N ALA A 1090 -14.63 -6.16 -29.74
CA ALA A 1090 -13.80 -6.37 -28.57
C ALA A 1090 -14.40 -5.61 -27.38
N TYR A 1091 -13.90 -5.86 -26.17
CA TYR A 1091 -14.29 -5.11 -24.97
C TYR A 1091 -13.05 -4.46 -24.35
N ALA A 1092 -13.03 -3.14 -24.27
CA ALA A 1092 -12.03 -2.37 -23.54
C ALA A 1092 -12.66 -1.89 -22.22
N ASP A 1093 -12.12 -2.34 -21.09
CA ASP A 1093 -12.69 -2.15 -19.76
C ASP A 1093 -14.20 -2.45 -19.70
N GLY A 1094 -14.63 -3.52 -20.38
CA GLY A 1094 -16.03 -3.95 -20.45
C GLY A 1094 -16.96 -3.06 -21.29
N GLU A 1095 -16.49 -1.97 -21.91
CA GLU A 1095 -17.23 -1.29 -22.99
C GLU A 1095 -16.94 -1.99 -24.33
N GLU A 1096 -17.98 -2.26 -25.13
CA GLU A 1096 -17.81 -2.81 -26.48
C GLU A 1096 -17.17 -1.77 -27.41
N VAL A 1097 -16.05 -2.15 -28.03
CA VAL A 1097 -15.31 -1.35 -29.02
C VAL A 1097 -15.29 -2.11 -30.34
N THR A 1098 -15.73 -1.43 -31.40
CA THR A 1098 -15.62 -1.96 -32.76
C THR A 1098 -14.19 -1.83 -33.26
N LEU A 1099 -13.61 -2.93 -33.72
CA LEU A 1099 -12.25 -2.98 -34.26
C LEU A 1099 -12.22 -2.64 -35.75
N ASP A 1100 -11.30 -1.75 -36.14
CA ASP A 1100 -11.03 -1.41 -37.54
C ASP A 1100 -10.57 -2.61 -38.39
N ALA A 1101 -10.04 -3.66 -37.74
CA ALA A 1101 -9.70 -4.92 -38.38
C ALA A 1101 -9.80 -6.10 -37.39
N LEU A 1102 -10.23 -7.26 -37.88
CA LEU A 1102 -10.57 -8.43 -37.06
C LEU A 1102 -9.32 -9.10 -36.43
N PRO A 1103 -9.35 -9.45 -35.13
CA PRO A 1103 -8.35 -10.33 -34.51
C PRO A 1103 -8.32 -11.67 -35.23
N ALA A 1104 -7.12 -12.14 -35.57
CA ALA A 1104 -6.93 -13.32 -36.41
C ALA A 1104 -6.04 -14.36 -35.71
N LEU A 1105 -6.34 -15.64 -35.90
CA LEU A 1105 -5.44 -16.73 -35.52
C LEU A 1105 -4.56 -17.07 -36.72
N ILE A 1106 -3.27 -16.71 -36.66
CA ILE A 1106 -2.30 -16.87 -37.74
C ILE A 1106 -1.19 -17.80 -37.25
N ALA A 1107 -0.93 -18.91 -37.94
CA ALA A 1107 0.10 -19.89 -37.57
C ALA A 1107 0.07 -20.29 -36.08
N GLY A 1108 -1.14 -20.59 -35.57
CA GLY A 1108 -1.39 -20.97 -34.17
C GLY A 1108 -1.27 -19.84 -33.14
N ARG A 1109 -1.05 -18.59 -33.56
CA ARG A 1109 -0.83 -17.43 -32.68
C ARG A 1109 -1.90 -16.37 -32.88
N THR A 1110 -2.29 -15.70 -31.80
CA THR A 1110 -3.28 -14.61 -31.84
C THR A 1110 -2.64 -13.30 -32.27
N TYR A 1111 -3.08 -12.79 -33.44
CA TYR A 1111 -2.69 -11.51 -33.99
C TYR A 1111 -3.83 -10.50 -33.85
N VAL A 1112 -3.49 -9.28 -33.42
CA VAL A 1112 -4.44 -8.19 -33.18
C VAL A 1112 -3.87 -6.88 -33.77
N PRO A 1113 -4.71 -5.92 -34.20
CA PRO A 1113 -4.22 -4.64 -34.72
C PRO A 1113 -3.38 -3.90 -33.67
N LEU A 1114 -2.17 -3.48 -34.06
CA LEU A 1114 -1.21 -2.83 -33.18
C LEU A 1114 -1.80 -1.59 -32.50
N ARG A 1115 -2.41 -0.69 -33.29
CA ARG A 1115 -2.94 0.59 -32.79
C ARG A 1115 -3.97 0.36 -31.68
N PHE A 1116 -4.87 -0.59 -31.86
CA PHE A 1116 -5.89 -0.92 -30.87
C PHE A 1116 -5.26 -1.42 -29.55
N ILE A 1117 -4.29 -2.35 -29.61
CA ILE A 1117 -3.58 -2.78 -28.38
C ILE A 1117 -2.91 -1.57 -27.73
N ALA A 1118 -2.08 -0.85 -28.48
CA ALA A 1118 -1.28 0.25 -27.94
C ALA A 1118 -2.14 1.31 -27.25
N GLU A 1119 -3.18 1.81 -27.92
CA GLU A 1119 -4.12 2.79 -27.35
C GLU A 1119 -4.78 2.24 -26.07
N THR A 1120 -5.16 0.96 -26.04
CA THR A 1120 -5.89 0.38 -24.89
C THR A 1120 -5.00 0.04 -23.70
N ILE A 1121 -3.71 -0.27 -23.90
CA ILE A 1121 -2.74 -0.45 -22.79
C ILE A 1121 -1.90 0.81 -22.47
N GLY A 1122 -2.17 1.94 -23.15
CA GLY A 1122 -1.58 3.24 -22.86
C GLY A 1122 -0.18 3.46 -23.44
N LEU A 1123 0.11 2.86 -24.60
CA LEU A 1123 1.37 3.00 -25.34
C LEU A 1123 1.23 3.95 -26.53
N GLN A 1124 2.29 4.68 -26.84
CA GLN A 1124 2.38 5.51 -28.04
C GLN A 1124 2.98 4.69 -29.19
N VAL A 1125 2.35 4.77 -30.37
CA VAL A 1125 2.80 4.12 -31.60
C VAL A 1125 3.02 5.14 -32.69
N GLU A 1126 4.24 5.20 -33.21
CA GLU A 1126 4.60 6.07 -34.33
C GLU A 1126 5.08 5.25 -35.53
N TRP A 1127 4.71 5.70 -36.73
CA TRP A 1127 5.15 5.09 -37.98
C TRP A 1127 6.08 6.04 -38.74
N ASN A 1128 7.33 5.64 -38.88
CA ASN A 1128 8.31 6.33 -39.70
C ASN A 1128 8.23 5.82 -41.15
N GLU A 1129 7.48 6.53 -41.99
CA GLU A 1129 7.29 6.19 -43.42
C GLU A 1129 8.62 6.08 -44.18
N THR A 1130 9.60 6.94 -43.87
CA THR A 1130 10.89 6.98 -44.59
C THR A 1130 11.78 5.79 -44.25
N ALA A 1131 11.80 5.35 -42.99
CA ALA A 1131 12.59 4.22 -42.54
C ALA A 1131 11.82 2.88 -42.60
N LYS A 1132 10.50 2.93 -42.81
CA LYS A 1132 9.54 1.83 -42.65
C LYS A 1132 9.73 1.16 -41.30
N THR A 1133 9.42 1.89 -40.24
CA THR A 1133 9.70 1.47 -38.87
C THR A 1133 8.59 1.91 -37.95
N ILE A 1134 8.10 0.96 -37.15
CA ILE A 1134 7.15 1.15 -36.07
C ILE A 1134 7.97 1.43 -34.80
N LEU A 1135 7.72 2.56 -34.15
CA LEU A 1135 8.20 2.85 -32.81
C LEU A 1135 7.07 2.62 -31.81
N ILE A 1136 7.35 1.90 -30.73
CA ILE A 1136 6.44 1.65 -29.61
C ILE A 1136 7.12 2.12 -28.32
N SER A 1137 6.55 3.13 -27.67
CA SER A 1137 7.08 3.68 -26.41
C SER A 1137 6.03 3.70 -25.30
N SER A 1138 6.49 3.71 -24.06
CA SER A 1138 5.65 4.08 -22.91
C SER A 1138 5.33 5.59 -22.89
N HIS A 1139 4.39 5.98 -22.05
CA HIS A 1139 3.79 7.33 -22.01
C HIS A 1139 4.37 8.25 -20.94
#